data_AF-A0A9X8CND9-F1
#
_entry.id   AF-A0A9X8CND9-F1
#
_cell.length_a   1.000
_cell.length_b   1.000
_cell.length_c   1.000
_cell.angle_alpha   90.00
_cell.angle_beta   90.00
_cell.angle_gamma   90.00
#
_symmetry.space_group_name_H-M   'P 1'
#
loop_
_entity.id
_entity.type
_entity.pdbx_description
1 polymer ?
#
loop_
_entity_poly.entity_id
_entity_poly.type
_entity_poly.pdbx_seq_one_letter_code
_entity_poly.pdbx_strand_id
1 'polypeptide(L)'
;MLSPRLTQRASAIALAATLGLFPVCALADEPQVQAPAAESAAVATQAQEEHATEKAATTENPTSTTDATVTEPKPQDAVAPEESQQQEPEPQPQEPAAQEQEPQQTTAQTGEKAEENATTGTNADATASTVTEPSATSTDAVATETPAETSVAATSEEPASTTAATTTATTSQPPVKMYRIYNQWSGEHLFTSSIDEVKTNVALGWTDEGLGWEAPQSSSTPVYRLYNPYSGDHHYTTSEDEYDQLGALGWSQEGIGFYSSGNEGLAVYRLFNPYVTIGTHHYTLSKDEYQYLGTIGWSREGIGWYAVDSTSCTITASFRDGAGSTESTVSTNKGGVTYVVLPSYANVSSVQLSFSGNGSAVDAQLGLPAGTVSVAAAGSAVNLSSALGSTINYSTNLGTHPLVILKSGNVGTIFVTSVDPSQDRAWVEASRDHSAKANVDITMVASDGSLVYNKDGEKHSTIKGRGNNTWGLGVKKPYQISLNKKTDLLQTGNKDNANKKWVLLANENDPTLLHDTVAYDMGLELGMTGTEGTPVDLYYDGEYRGSYYLCEKVEIKNGRIDIHNLEDDVEKANKDTDPNAAETAQTTYTHNGTEYTYQYAVGVKDPKDITGGYLVEKDGAYYRKEKCWFNTSIGIFVVKSPEVTSQNQILYIAEQFQTAIDAMQNNQFNLTDQASFDLDSLSKSYLVSEFTKNIDFFFTSTYFYKDKSSNVIYAEPLWDFDGSMGVRSDDGGANFKKYSDYAAPGGDYLSSIPSIWKRAQEIWKQDLSPLMANVVLGGTSAVGSNGYLHSLAYYRNQISVSQVANQALFGISHFGNEFAPYSTYEQNYQYMVNWLTWRTEWFNRYFANAEKAEKHTSNYDETDYGLVYDYNYYVENHPEVTAAVGTDSDAVLAYFVQNDMPRGVRASLNFDPATYKARYADLAAAFGDNWTSYYQHYMTYGFYEDRTAI
;
A
#
# COMPACT_ATOMS: atom_id res chain seq x y z
N MET A 1 22.60 63.05 8.64
CA MET A 1 23.63 63.68 9.50
C MET A 1 23.94 62.73 10.65
N LEU A 2 25.13 62.80 11.27
CA LEU A 2 25.48 62.18 12.59
C LEU A 2 25.40 60.62 12.71
N SER A 3 26.42 59.93 12.17
CA SER A 3 27.52 59.23 12.91
C SER A 3 27.37 58.80 14.41
N PRO A 4 28.23 57.89 14.96
CA PRO A 4 29.13 56.87 14.34
C PRO A 4 29.39 55.53 15.11
N ARG A 5 30.12 54.57 14.47
CA ARG A 5 30.95 53.43 15.03
C ARG A 5 30.20 52.32 15.83
N LEU A 6 30.46 51.02 15.67
CA LEU A 6 31.42 50.22 14.86
C LEU A 6 32.93 50.29 15.22
N THR A 7 33.39 49.35 16.08
CA THR A 7 34.76 48.81 16.34
C THR A 7 34.69 48.01 17.66
N GLN A 8 35.30 46.84 17.93
CA GLN A 8 36.18 45.86 17.24
C GLN A 8 35.56 44.43 17.41
N ARG A 9 36.13 43.24 17.10
CA ARG A 9 37.46 42.76 16.64
C ARG A 9 37.33 41.70 15.54
N ALA A 10 38.27 41.72 14.60
CA ALA A 10 38.79 40.53 13.90
C ALA A 10 40.28 40.34 14.35
N SER A 11 41.12 39.39 13.94
CA SER A 11 41.07 38.38 12.85
C SER A 11 42.01 37.19 13.17
N ALA A 12 41.77 36.01 12.59
CA ALA A 12 42.76 34.96 12.23
C ALA A 12 42.00 33.77 11.59
N ILE A 13 41.71 33.78 10.28
CA ILE A 13 42.56 33.35 9.14
C ILE A 13 42.71 31.81 9.05
N ALA A 14 42.35 31.27 7.89
CA ALA A 14 42.18 29.85 7.60
C ALA A 14 43.46 29.11 7.14
N LEU A 15 43.40 27.78 7.11
CA LEU A 15 44.26 26.97 6.21
C LEU A 15 43.57 25.64 5.78
N ALA A 16 43.66 25.37 4.47
CA ALA A 16 43.52 24.12 3.70
C ALA A 16 42.76 22.89 4.25
N ALA A 17 41.94 22.30 3.38
CA ALA A 17 41.46 20.91 3.50
C ALA A 17 42.45 19.92 2.88
N THR A 18 42.64 18.75 3.51
CA THR A 18 42.96 17.45 2.88
C THR A 18 42.85 16.33 3.92
N LEU A 19 41.93 15.38 3.70
CA LEU A 19 42.01 13.93 3.97
C LEU A 19 40.59 13.36 3.98
N GLY A 20 40.18 12.72 2.88
CA GLY A 20 38.96 11.93 2.83
C GLY A 20 39.25 10.46 3.09
N LEU A 21 38.38 9.78 3.85
CA LEU A 21 38.27 8.32 3.93
C LEU A 21 36.96 7.96 4.66
N PHE A 22 35.97 7.44 3.93
CA PHE A 22 34.88 6.67 4.53
C PHE A 22 35.35 5.20 4.61
N PRO A 23 35.32 4.55 5.79
CA PRO A 23 35.56 3.11 5.88
C PRO A 23 34.29 2.34 5.50
N VAL A 24 34.42 1.44 4.52
CA VAL A 24 33.43 0.38 4.28
C VAL A 24 33.53 -0.62 5.44
N CYS A 25 32.40 -1.03 6.01
CA CYS A 25 32.40 -2.06 7.05
C CYS A 25 32.54 -3.46 6.42
N ALA A 26 33.58 -4.19 6.80
CA ALA A 26 33.80 -5.57 6.41
C ALA A 26 33.58 -6.52 7.60
N LEU A 27 33.32 -7.79 7.32
CA LEU A 27 33.04 -8.82 8.32
C LEU A 27 34.31 -9.43 8.94
N ALA A 28 34.10 -10.04 10.12
CA ALA A 28 34.86 -11.13 10.77
C ALA A 28 35.70 -10.82 12.03
N ASP A 29 35.63 -11.81 12.92
CA ASP A 29 36.53 -12.24 14.00
C ASP A 29 36.75 -11.38 15.27
N GLU A 30 36.22 -11.92 16.38
CA GLU A 30 36.69 -11.78 17.76
C GLU A 30 38.15 -12.25 17.91
N PRO A 31 38.97 -11.73 18.87
CA PRO A 31 38.94 -12.36 20.21
C PRO A 31 39.39 -11.52 21.45
N GLN A 32 38.82 -11.90 22.60
CA GLN A 32 39.46 -12.01 23.93
C GLN A 32 40.04 -10.78 24.68
N VAL A 33 39.24 -10.27 25.63
CA VAL A 33 39.55 -9.90 27.04
C VAL A 33 41.02 -9.77 27.47
N GLN A 34 41.44 -8.57 27.92
CA GLN A 34 42.26 -8.45 29.14
C GLN A 34 42.21 -7.07 29.84
N ALA A 35 42.08 -7.12 31.17
CA ALA A 35 42.24 -6.05 32.16
C ALA A 35 42.61 -6.73 33.52
N PRO A 36 42.94 -6.04 34.63
CA PRO A 36 43.04 -4.59 34.86
C PRO A 36 44.35 -4.14 35.57
N ALA A 37 44.47 -2.85 35.89
CA ALA A 37 45.24 -2.31 37.03
C ALA A 37 44.68 -0.92 37.44
N ALA A 38 44.79 -0.54 38.72
CA ALA A 38 44.21 0.71 39.26
C ALA A 38 45.00 1.26 40.46
N GLU A 39 44.90 2.58 40.70
CA GLU A 39 45.15 3.32 41.96
C GLU A 39 44.44 4.70 41.83
N SER A 40 43.56 5.16 42.75
CA SER A 40 43.78 5.77 44.09
C SER A 40 44.35 7.22 44.03
N ALA A 41 44.04 8.20 44.89
CA ALA A 41 43.17 8.39 46.08
C ALA A 41 43.16 9.91 46.44
N ALA A 42 42.30 10.55 47.27
CA ALA A 42 41.00 10.31 47.93
C ALA A 42 40.54 11.66 48.61
N VAL A 43 39.73 11.65 49.70
CA VAL A 43 39.31 12.80 50.58
C VAL A 43 38.21 13.70 49.96
N ALA A 44 36.95 13.79 50.43
CA ALA A 44 36.33 14.12 51.75
C ALA A 44 36.31 15.66 52.05
N THR A 45 35.33 16.28 52.75
CA THR A 45 34.29 15.79 53.70
C THR A 45 33.11 16.79 53.84
N GLN A 46 31.94 16.32 54.32
CA GLN A 46 30.90 16.89 55.25
C GLN A 46 30.90 18.40 55.68
N ALA A 47 29.79 19.04 56.10
CA ALA A 47 28.37 18.63 56.29
C ALA A 47 27.36 19.80 56.55
N GLN A 48 26.06 19.50 56.36
CA GLN A 48 24.82 19.87 57.11
C GLN A 48 24.49 21.31 57.61
N GLU A 49 23.23 21.71 57.32
CA GLU A 49 22.17 22.30 58.22
C GLU A 49 20.91 22.56 57.33
N GLU A 50 19.63 22.49 57.74
CA GLU A 50 18.95 21.99 58.95
C GLU A 50 17.48 21.58 58.58
N HIS A 51 16.61 21.28 59.57
CA HIS A 51 15.24 20.77 59.40
C HIS A 51 14.30 21.32 60.49
N ALA A 52 12.97 21.34 60.38
CA ALA A 52 11.93 21.28 59.32
C ALA A 52 10.55 21.33 60.05
N THR A 53 9.38 21.48 59.39
CA THR A 53 8.06 20.96 59.91
C THR A 53 6.83 21.10 58.99
N GLU A 54 5.78 20.37 59.40
CA GLU A 54 4.55 19.88 58.76
C GLU A 54 3.43 20.83 58.23
N LYS A 55 2.64 20.26 57.28
CA LYS A 55 1.15 20.23 57.14
C LYS A 55 0.29 21.49 57.33
N ALA A 56 -0.56 21.77 56.33
CA ALA A 56 -1.97 21.30 56.29
C ALA A 56 -2.61 21.60 54.90
N ALA A 57 -3.76 21.00 54.57
CA ALA A 57 -4.43 21.11 53.26
C ALA A 57 -5.78 21.85 53.34
N THR A 58 -6.25 22.44 52.22
CA THR A 58 -7.64 22.37 51.63
C THR A 58 -7.87 23.40 50.50
N THR A 59 -9.06 23.32 49.86
CA THR A 59 -9.73 24.26 48.94
C THR A 59 -9.19 24.47 47.51
N GLU A 60 -9.81 23.72 46.58
CA GLU A 60 -10.59 24.19 45.40
C GLU A 60 -10.06 25.30 44.46
N ASN A 61 -10.07 24.97 43.16
CA ASN A 61 -9.80 25.89 42.03
C ASN A 61 -11.02 26.78 41.69
N PRO A 62 -10.85 28.10 41.52
CA PRO A 62 -11.87 28.97 40.94
C PRO A 62 -11.69 29.18 39.43
N THR A 63 -12.71 28.90 38.62
CA THR A 63 -12.81 29.30 37.21
C THR A 63 -13.43 30.69 37.06
N SER A 64 -12.94 31.53 36.14
CA SER A 64 -13.59 32.81 35.80
C SER A 64 -13.09 33.45 34.49
N THR A 65 -13.95 34.33 33.94
CA THR A 65 -13.75 35.30 32.84
C THR A 65 -13.79 34.77 31.39
N THR A 66 -14.54 35.36 30.44
CA THR A 66 -15.56 36.43 30.55
C THR A 66 -16.60 36.38 29.41
N ASP A 67 -17.75 37.03 29.65
CA ASP A 67 -18.94 37.16 28.80
C ASP A 67 -18.82 38.15 27.62
N ALA A 68 -19.69 38.02 26.60
CA ALA A 68 -20.37 39.15 25.92
C ALA A 68 -21.33 38.75 24.76
N THR A 69 -22.54 38.28 25.10
CA THR A 69 -23.84 38.66 24.47
C THR A 69 -24.06 38.75 22.94
N VAL A 70 -25.00 37.93 22.42
CA VAL A 70 -26.14 38.38 21.57
C VAL A 70 -27.42 37.63 22.04
N THR A 71 -28.61 38.21 21.87
CA THR A 71 -29.87 37.80 22.53
C THR A 71 -30.87 37.04 21.65
N GLU A 72 -31.51 35.98 22.21
CA GLU A 72 -32.83 35.50 21.77
C GLU A 72 -33.98 36.37 22.33
N PRO A 73 -35.16 36.34 21.68
CA PRO A 73 -36.47 36.45 22.33
C PRO A 73 -37.25 35.11 22.28
N LYS A 74 -37.94 34.77 23.38
CA LYS A 74 -38.68 33.50 23.57
C LYS A 74 -40.22 33.67 23.37
N PRO A 75 -41.15 32.74 23.73
CA PRO A 75 -42.17 32.25 22.78
C PRO A 75 -43.62 32.66 23.12
N GLN A 76 -44.53 32.41 22.16
CA GLN A 76 -46.01 32.39 22.28
C GLN A 76 -46.57 31.82 20.95
N ASP A 77 -47.72 31.15 20.84
CA ASP A 77 -48.64 30.59 21.86
C ASP A 77 -49.42 29.39 21.26
N ALA A 78 -50.30 28.73 22.03
CA ALA A 78 -51.01 27.49 21.65
C ALA A 78 -52.06 27.62 20.50
N VAL A 79 -52.39 26.50 19.83
CA VAL A 79 -53.76 25.97 19.61
C VAL A 79 -53.73 24.47 19.26
N ALA A 80 -54.57 23.68 19.94
CA ALA A 80 -55.22 22.46 19.42
C ALA A 80 -56.73 22.61 19.69
N PRO A 81 -57.61 22.06 18.83
CA PRO A 81 -58.27 20.79 19.13
C PRO A 81 -58.38 19.91 17.84
N GLU A 82 -59.10 18.78 17.75
CA GLU A 82 -60.19 18.22 18.56
C GLU A 82 -60.27 16.68 18.44
N GLU A 83 -60.98 16.02 19.37
CA GLU A 83 -61.14 14.56 19.39
C GLU A 83 -62.31 14.06 18.50
N SER A 84 -62.22 12.83 17.99
CA SER A 84 -63.41 12.01 17.73
C SER A 84 -63.13 10.52 17.92
N GLN A 85 -63.62 9.94 19.02
CA GLN A 85 -63.63 8.49 19.24
C GLN A 85 -64.80 7.83 18.49
N GLN A 86 -64.60 6.62 17.96
CA GLN A 86 -65.69 5.67 17.72
C GLN A 86 -65.17 4.23 17.70
N GLN A 87 -66.03 3.28 18.11
CA GLN A 87 -65.64 1.91 18.44
C GLN A 87 -65.96 0.91 17.31
N GLU A 88 -65.20 -0.20 17.31
CA GLU A 88 -65.60 -1.61 17.08
C GLU A 88 -67.04 -1.94 16.59
N PRO A 89 -67.21 -2.99 15.76
CA PRO A 89 -66.85 -4.36 16.19
C PRO A 89 -66.27 -5.34 15.13
N GLU A 90 -65.85 -6.51 15.62
CA GLU A 90 -65.54 -7.72 14.83
C GLU A 90 -66.76 -8.21 14.00
N PRO A 91 -66.55 -9.12 13.01
CA PRO A 91 -66.70 -10.54 13.37
C PRO A 91 -65.76 -11.53 12.62
N GLN A 92 -65.31 -12.54 13.38
CA GLN A 92 -65.05 -13.91 12.89
C GLN A 92 -66.19 -14.85 13.38
N PRO A 93 -66.23 -16.16 13.06
CA PRO A 93 -65.45 -16.95 12.10
C PRO A 93 -66.33 -17.69 11.05
N GLN A 94 -65.72 -18.42 10.10
CA GLN A 94 -66.13 -19.82 9.82
C GLN A 94 -65.10 -20.59 8.98
N GLU A 95 -64.67 -21.73 9.52
CA GLU A 95 -64.06 -22.86 8.80
C GLU A 95 -65.17 -23.85 8.40
N PRO A 96 -64.94 -24.79 7.46
CA PRO A 96 -64.76 -26.16 7.93
C PRO A 96 -63.76 -27.01 7.14
N ALA A 97 -63.12 -27.96 7.84
CA ALA A 97 -62.21 -28.95 7.26
C ALA A 97 -62.92 -30.14 6.58
N ALA A 98 -62.20 -30.83 5.69
CA ALA A 98 -62.43 -32.22 5.33
C ALA A 98 -61.11 -32.90 4.94
N GLN A 99 -60.94 -34.17 5.32
CA GLN A 99 -59.81 -35.03 4.94
C GLN A 99 -60.26 -35.97 3.80
N GLU A 100 -59.32 -36.49 3.00
CA GLU A 100 -59.05 -37.95 2.91
C GLU A 100 -58.04 -38.34 1.80
N GLN A 101 -57.00 -39.08 2.21
CA GLN A 101 -56.39 -40.29 1.64
C GLN A 101 -56.06 -40.44 0.14
N GLU A 102 -54.88 -41.03 -0.13
CA GLU A 102 -54.53 -41.65 -1.42
C GLU A 102 -55.46 -42.84 -1.76
N PRO A 103 -55.44 -43.34 -3.03
CA PRO A 103 -54.55 -44.48 -3.27
C PRO A 103 -53.84 -44.52 -4.65
N GLN A 104 -52.53 -44.78 -4.58
CA GLN A 104 -51.73 -45.72 -5.38
C GLN A 104 -52.13 -46.19 -6.82
N GLN A 105 -51.07 -46.25 -7.62
CA GLN A 105 -50.67 -47.33 -8.56
C GLN A 105 -51.10 -47.33 -10.05
N THR A 106 -50.05 -47.24 -10.89
CA THR A 106 -49.81 -48.00 -12.16
C THR A 106 -50.61 -47.63 -13.42
N THR A 107 -50.09 -47.85 -14.64
CA THR A 107 -48.99 -48.76 -15.05
C THR A 107 -48.21 -48.25 -16.27
N ALA A 108 -46.89 -48.55 -16.31
CA ALA A 108 -46.11 -48.99 -17.50
C ALA A 108 -45.99 -48.06 -18.75
N GLN A 109 -45.04 -48.18 -19.69
CA GLN A 109 -43.71 -48.84 -19.89
C GLN A 109 -43.21 -48.27 -21.25
N THR A 110 -41.95 -48.36 -21.75
CA THR A 110 -40.66 -49.02 -21.45
C THR A 110 -39.52 -47.99 -21.67
N GLY A 111 -38.24 -48.20 -21.37
CA GLY A 111 -37.46 -49.27 -20.71
C GLY A 111 -36.01 -48.76 -20.50
N GLU A 112 -35.33 -49.06 -19.39
CA GLU A 112 -34.39 -50.21 -19.23
C GLU A 112 -33.19 -50.19 -20.20
N LYS A 113 -31.92 -50.40 -19.81
CA LYS A 113 -31.23 -50.81 -18.54
C LYS A 113 -29.70 -50.55 -18.73
N ALA A 114 -28.73 -50.66 -17.81
CA ALA A 114 -28.56 -51.03 -16.38
C ALA A 114 -27.22 -50.36 -15.88
N GLU A 115 -26.86 -50.13 -14.59
CA GLU A 115 -26.87 -50.98 -13.36
C GLU A 115 -25.94 -52.22 -13.46
N GLU A 116 -25.29 -52.81 -12.42
CA GLU A 116 -24.91 -52.50 -11.01
C GLU A 116 -23.93 -53.65 -10.53
N ASN A 117 -23.22 -53.75 -9.38
CA ASN A 117 -22.90 -52.94 -8.17
C ASN A 117 -21.66 -53.56 -7.43
N ALA A 118 -21.15 -52.89 -6.38
CA ALA A 118 -20.42 -53.45 -5.21
C ALA A 118 -19.00 -54.09 -5.46
N THR A 119 -18.16 -54.48 -4.47
CA THR A 119 -18.35 -54.74 -3.02
C THR A 119 -17.05 -54.50 -2.19
N THR A 120 -17.15 -54.57 -0.85
CA THR A 120 -16.13 -54.31 0.21
C THR A 120 -14.96 -55.31 0.35
N GLY A 121 -13.82 -54.90 0.97
CA GLY A 121 -12.77 -55.84 1.43
C GLY A 121 -11.58 -55.26 2.26
N THR A 122 -11.67 -55.36 3.59
CA THR A 122 -10.69 -55.02 4.67
C THR A 122 -9.21 -55.47 4.55
N ASN A 123 -8.23 -54.65 5.02
CA ASN A 123 -7.30 -54.90 6.15
C ASN A 123 -5.97 -54.07 6.18
N ALA A 124 -5.38 -53.98 7.39
CA ALA A 124 -4.07 -53.39 7.77
C ALA A 124 -2.85 -54.09 7.10
N ASP A 125 -1.58 -53.64 7.22
CA ASP A 125 -0.86 -53.04 8.36
C ASP A 125 0.44 -52.29 7.92
N ALA A 126 1.19 -51.72 8.86
CA ALA A 126 2.31 -50.79 8.65
C ALA A 126 3.67 -51.42 8.27
N THR A 127 4.58 -50.60 7.71
CA THR A 127 5.93 -50.37 8.27
C THR A 127 6.68 -49.22 7.55
N ALA A 128 7.64 -48.59 8.23
CA ALA A 128 8.49 -47.52 7.68
C ALA A 128 9.98 -47.84 7.83
N SER A 129 10.82 -47.38 6.88
CA SER A 129 12.28 -47.15 6.97
C SER A 129 12.79 -46.75 5.56
N THR A 130 13.32 -45.56 5.22
CA THR A 130 14.35 -44.64 5.77
C THR A 130 15.73 -44.80 5.11
N VAL A 131 16.29 -43.67 4.62
CA VAL A 131 17.75 -43.40 4.46
C VAL A 131 18.43 -44.19 3.29
N THR A 132 19.35 -43.67 2.46
CA THR A 132 20.42 -42.64 2.65
C THR A 132 20.73 -41.85 1.36
N GLU A 133 21.34 -40.67 1.50
CA GLU A 133 22.25 -40.03 0.51
C GLU A 133 23.71 -40.60 0.68
N PRO A 134 24.83 -40.15 0.03
CA PRO A 134 25.04 -38.97 -0.83
C PRO A 134 25.87 -39.17 -2.14
N SER A 135 25.99 -38.07 -2.89
CA SER A 135 27.10 -37.54 -3.72
C SER A 135 28.39 -38.37 -3.99
N ALA A 136 28.92 -38.32 -5.23
CA ALA A 136 30.14 -37.53 -5.60
C ALA A 136 30.91 -38.01 -6.87
N THR A 137 31.30 -37.07 -7.76
CA THR A 137 32.46 -37.10 -8.73
C THR A 137 32.53 -38.24 -9.79
N SER A 138 33.22 -38.16 -10.95
CA SER A 138 33.75 -37.12 -11.87
C SER A 138 34.19 -37.86 -13.18
N THR A 139 34.90 -37.39 -14.22
CA THR A 139 35.66 -36.16 -14.59
C THR A 139 35.84 -36.13 -16.13
N ASP A 140 36.21 -34.99 -16.72
CA ASP A 140 36.95 -34.83 -18.01
C ASP A 140 36.32 -35.33 -19.35
N ALA A 141 36.77 -34.93 -20.56
CA ALA A 141 37.33 -33.65 -21.05
C ALA A 141 37.44 -33.65 -22.61
N VAL A 142 37.34 -32.45 -23.23
CA VAL A 142 37.99 -32.02 -24.51
C VAL A 142 37.70 -32.77 -25.84
N ALA A 143 36.88 -32.10 -26.68
CA ALA A 143 36.99 -31.77 -28.12
C ALA A 143 37.74 -32.65 -29.17
N THR A 144 37.21 -32.64 -30.41
CA THR A 144 37.98 -32.41 -31.66
C THR A 144 37.09 -31.92 -32.82
N GLU A 145 37.66 -31.55 -33.96
CA GLU A 145 37.09 -30.61 -34.95
C GLU A 145 36.57 -31.20 -36.30
N THR A 146 35.76 -30.39 -36.99
CA THR A 146 35.54 -30.13 -38.47
C THR A 146 36.51 -30.81 -39.50
N PRO A 147 36.20 -30.95 -40.84
CA PRO A 147 35.30 -30.09 -41.66
C PRO A 147 34.57 -30.69 -42.92
N ALA A 148 33.91 -29.79 -43.70
CA ALA A 148 33.77 -29.78 -45.19
C ALA A 148 32.78 -30.78 -45.89
N GLU A 149 32.20 -30.55 -47.09
CA GLU A 149 31.97 -29.34 -47.94
C GLU A 149 30.94 -29.62 -49.09
N THR A 150 30.17 -28.61 -49.53
CA THR A 150 29.43 -28.51 -50.84
C THR A 150 28.32 -29.56 -51.15
N SER A 151 27.40 -29.42 -52.14
CA SER A 151 27.26 -28.49 -53.29
C SER A 151 25.79 -28.19 -53.70
N VAL A 152 25.62 -27.17 -54.56
CA VAL A 152 24.41 -26.58 -55.23
C VAL A 152 23.45 -27.57 -55.94
N ALA A 153 22.20 -27.27 -56.40
CA ALA A 153 21.61 -26.02 -56.92
C ALA A 153 20.04 -26.03 -57.07
N ALA A 154 19.45 -24.82 -57.26
CA ALA A 154 18.18 -24.50 -57.98
C ALA A 154 16.81 -25.00 -57.40
N THR A 155 15.65 -24.32 -57.55
CA THR A 155 15.31 -23.04 -58.23
C THR A 155 14.08 -22.35 -57.61
N SER A 156 14.09 -21.01 -57.57
CA SER A 156 12.95 -20.05 -57.57
C SER A 156 11.54 -20.45 -57.11
N GLU A 157 11.05 -19.79 -56.06
CA GLU A 157 9.82 -18.98 -56.11
C GLU A 157 9.88 -17.85 -55.06
N GLU A 158 9.11 -16.77 -55.26
CA GLU A 158 9.18 -15.50 -54.48
C GLU A 158 7.93 -15.30 -53.62
N PRO A 159 8.08 -14.92 -52.33
CA PRO A 159 7.01 -14.25 -51.60
C PRO A 159 7.41 -12.84 -51.11
N ALA A 160 6.45 -11.93 -51.26
CA ALA A 160 6.45 -10.52 -50.90
C ALA A 160 7.19 -10.12 -49.61
N SER A 161 7.91 -8.99 -49.68
CA SER A 161 8.40 -8.27 -48.51
C SER A 161 7.24 -7.81 -47.62
N THR A 162 7.16 -8.35 -46.40
CA THR A 162 6.40 -7.74 -45.31
C THR A 162 7.15 -6.52 -44.80
N THR A 163 6.48 -5.36 -44.83
CA THR A 163 7.09 -4.08 -44.44
C THR A 163 7.23 -4.03 -42.91
N ALA A 164 8.44 -3.78 -42.41
CA ALA A 164 8.64 -3.52 -40.99
C ALA A 164 7.87 -2.26 -40.58
N ALA A 165 7.07 -2.35 -39.52
CA ALA A 165 6.34 -1.21 -38.97
C ALA A 165 7.35 -0.14 -38.53
N THR A 166 7.43 0.96 -39.28
CA THR A 166 8.33 2.06 -38.99
C THR A 166 7.70 2.91 -37.90
N THR A 167 8.18 2.76 -36.66
CA THR A 167 7.79 3.61 -35.52
C THR A 167 7.93 5.07 -35.93
N THR A 168 6.81 5.76 -36.10
CA THR A 168 6.80 7.10 -36.67
C THR A 168 7.22 8.06 -35.58
N ALA A 169 8.44 8.59 -35.66
CA ALA A 169 9.01 9.42 -34.61
C ALA A 169 8.13 10.66 -34.34
N THR A 170 7.59 10.75 -33.11
CA THR A 170 6.90 11.94 -32.63
C THR A 170 7.84 13.12 -32.73
N THR A 171 7.49 14.12 -33.54
CA THR A 171 8.34 15.30 -33.77
C THR A 171 8.35 16.19 -32.53
N SER A 172 9.33 15.94 -31.64
CA SER A 172 9.58 16.76 -30.47
C SER A 172 9.72 18.22 -30.87
N GLN A 173 8.85 19.07 -30.33
CA GLN A 173 8.94 20.52 -30.49
C GLN A 173 10.04 21.05 -29.58
N PRO A 174 10.77 22.10 -29.99
CA PRO A 174 11.90 22.62 -29.22
C PRO A 174 11.46 23.12 -27.83
N PRO A 175 12.30 23.00 -26.79
CA PRO A 175 11.99 23.51 -25.46
C PRO A 175 11.65 25.01 -25.43
N VAL A 176 10.73 25.35 -24.53
CA VAL A 176 10.30 26.73 -24.25
C VAL A 176 11.25 27.34 -23.23
N LYS A 177 11.77 28.53 -23.52
CA LYS A 177 12.69 29.24 -22.62
C LYS A 177 11.92 29.95 -21.52
N MET A 178 12.22 29.62 -20.27
CA MET A 178 11.67 30.27 -19.09
C MET A 178 12.66 31.31 -18.58
N TYR A 179 12.35 32.57 -18.84
CA TYR A 179 13.14 33.72 -18.39
C TYR A 179 12.85 34.02 -16.92
N ARG A 180 13.89 34.37 -16.16
CA ARG A 180 13.80 34.82 -14.77
C ARG A 180 14.08 36.32 -14.72
N ILE A 181 13.15 37.09 -14.16
CA ILE A 181 13.34 38.52 -13.90
C ILE A 181 13.08 38.84 -12.43
N TYR A 182 13.84 39.79 -11.87
CA TYR A 182 13.85 40.10 -10.44
C TYR A 182 13.44 41.54 -10.15
N ASN A 183 12.55 41.72 -9.17
CA ASN A 183 12.11 43.02 -8.68
C ASN A 183 12.89 43.42 -7.42
N GLN A 184 13.86 44.31 -7.57
CA GLN A 184 14.71 44.80 -6.48
C GLN A 184 13.99 45.62 -5.39
N TRP A 185 12.71 45.97 -5.58
CA TRP A 185 11.93 46.77 -4.63
C TRP A 185 10.94 45.95 -3.79
N SER A 186 10.38 44.87 -4.35
CA SER A 186 9.48 43.94 -3.63
C SER A 186 10.16 42.63 -3.22
N GLY A 187 11.23 42.22 -3.90
CA GLY A 187 11.88 40.91 -3.73
C GLY A 187 11.34 39.80 -4.64
N GLU A 188 10.31 40.09 -5.45
CA GLU A 188 9.69 39.10 -6.36
C GLU A 188 10.63 38.60 -7.45
N HIS A 189 10.42 37.35 -7.85
CA HIS A 189 10.89 36.81 -9.13
C HIS A 189 9.68 36.46 -9.99
N LEU A 190 9.67 36.90 -11.25
CA LEU A 190 8.69 36.47 -12.25
C LEU A 190 9.36 35.48 -13.22
N PHE A 191 8.67 34.38 -13.50
CA PHE A 191 9.10 33.35 -14.44
C PHE A 191 8.15 33.31 -15.63
N THR A 192 8.67 33.54 -16.84
CA THR A 192 7.83 33.67 -18.04
C THR A 192 8.50 33.17 -19.32
N SER A 193 7.70 32.63 -20.22
CA SER A 193 8.07 32.34 -21.61
C SER A 193 7.93 33.55 -22.54
N SER A 194 7.24 34.61 -22.09
CA SER A 194 6.97 35.81 -22.88
C SER A 194 8.12 36.80 -22.81
N ILE A 195 8.93 36.83 -23.88
CA ILE A 195 10.02 37.81 -24.03
C ILE A 195 9.51 39.27 -24.10
N ASP A 196 8.22 39.49 -24.35
CA ASP A 196 7.60 40.82 -24.28
C ASP A 196 7.11 41.19 -22.87
N GLU A 197 6.74 40.21 -22.04
CA GLU A 197 6.51 40.40 -20.60
C GLU A 197 7.83 40.74 -19.87
N VAL A 198 8.94 40.09 -20.27
CA VAL A 198 10.32 40.45 -19.87
C VAL A 198 10.62 41.91 -20.21
N LYS A 199 10.52 42.30 -21.50
CA LYS A 199 10.80 43.69 -21.95
C LYS A 199 9.94 44.71 -21.22
N THR A 200 8.67 44.41 -20.98
CA THR A 200 7.72 45.32 -20.33
C THR A 200 8.10 45.56 -18.87
N ASN A 201 8.37 44.49 -18.11
CA ASN A 201 8.78 44.61 -16.72
C ASN A 201 10.18 45.24 -16.56
N VAL A 202 11.12 44.92 -17.46
CA VAL A 202 12.44 45.58 -17.50
C VAL A 202 12.31 47.08 -17.81
N ALA A 203 11.39 47.49 -18.69
CA ALA A 203 11.08 48.90 -18.92
C ALA A 203 10.40 49.59 -17.71
N LEU A 204 9.77 48.82 -16.82
CA LEU A 204 9.27 49.26 -15.51
C LEU A 204 10.33 49.18 -14.40
N GLY A 205 11.55 48.74 -14.72
CA GLY A 205 12.72 48.75 -13.83
C GLY A 205 13.13 47.42 -13.21
N TRP A 206 12.48 46.30 -13.57
CA TRP A 206 12.91 44.97 -13.15
C TRP A 206 14.26 44.60 -13.76
N THR A 207 15.03 43.75 -13.08
CA THR A 207 16.30 43.21 -13.59
C THR A 207 16.03 41.97 -14.43
N ASP A 208 16.53 41.95 -15.66
CA ASP A 208 16.63 40.71 -16.46
C ASP A 208 17.80 39.87 -15.93
N GLU A 209 17.51 38.68 -15.39
CA GLU A 209 18.52 37.72 -14.95
C GLU A 209 18.78 36.63 -16.00
N GLY A 210 18.10 36.70 -17.14
CA GLY A 210 18.28 35.81 -18.28
C GLY A 210 17.45 34.54 -18.21
N LEU A 211 18.03 33.43 -18.67
CA LEU A 211 17.37 32.13 -18.74
C LEU A 211 17.40 31.46 -17.35
N GLY A 212 16.23 31.26 -16.74
CA GLY A 212 16.10 30.46 -15.52
C GLY A 212 16.23 28.96 -15.82
N TRP A 213 15.48 28.48 -16.82
CA TRP A 213 15.56 27.11 -17.33
C TRP A 213 14.89 26.98 -18.71
N GLU A 214 14.97 25.81 -19.33
CA GLU A 214 14.10 25.43 -20.45
C GLU A 214 13.02 24.44 -19.96
N ALA A 215 11.79 24.61 -20.40
CA ALA A 215 10.63 23.78 -20.09
C ALA A 215 10.17 23.02 -21.35
N PRO A 216 9.59 21.81 -21.26
CA PRO A 216 9.00 21.15 -22.42
C PRO A 216 7.88 22.01 -23.02
N GLN A 217 7.73 21.95 -24.35
CA GLN A 217 6.66 22.64 -25.07
C GLN A 217 5.26 22.11 -24.72
N SER A 218 5.18 20.85 -24.29
CA SER A 218 3.99 20.17 -23.79
C SER A 218 4.40 19.00 -22.91
N SER A 219 3.70 18.76 -21.81
CA SER A 219 3.74 17.50 -21.07
C SER A 219 2.39 17.25 -20.39
N SER A 220 2.27 16.11 -19.73
CA SER A 220 1.13 15.76 -18.87
C SER A 220 1.15 16.42 -17.49
N THR A 221 2.26 17.07 -17.11
CA THR A 221 2.42 17.75 -15.82
C THR A 221 2.43 19.27 -16.04
N PRO A 222 1.26 19.94 -16.06
CA PRO A 222 1.19 21.39 -16.18
C PRO A 222 1.79 22.09 -14.96
N VAL A 223 2.37 23.27 -15.17
CA VAL A 223 2.66 24.21 -14.09
C VAL A 223 1.72 25.40 -14.26
N TYR A 224 0.74 25.47 -13.37
CA TYR A 224 -0.24 26.53 -13.32
C TYR A 224 0.38 27.83 -12.78
N ARG A 225 -0.02 28.97 -13.35
CA ARG A 225 0.36 30.32 -12.90
C ARG A 225 -0.86 31.00 -12.25
N LEU A 226 -0.66 31.59 -11.08
CA LEU A 226 -1.64 32.47 -10.45
C LEU A 226 -1.02 33.83 -10.17
N TYR A 227 -1.83 34.89 -10.26
CA TYR A 227 -1.46 36.25 -9.87
C TYR A 227 -2.33 36.73 -8.70
N ASN A 228 -1.72 37.28 -7.66
CA ASN A 228 -2.42 37.87 -6.53
C ASN A 228 -2.67 39.38 -6.75
N PRO A 229 -3.92 39.82 -7.00
CA PRO A 229 -4.20 41.23 -7.28
C PRO A 229 -4.09 42.16 -6.05
N TYR A 230 -3.85 41.60 -4.85
CA TYR A 230 -3.72 42.36 -3.60
C TYR A 230 -2.26 42.54 -3.16
N SER A 231 -1.39 41.55 -3.37
CA SER A 231 0.05 41.65 -3.05
C SER A 231 0.95 41.94 -4.26
N GLY A 232 0.57 41.50 -5.45
CA GLY A 232 1.40 41.50 -6.66
C GLY A 232 2.04 40.15 -6.97
N ASP A 233 2.13 39.25 -5.99
CA ASP A 233 2.84 37.97 -6.12
C ASP A 233 2.29 37.09 -7.26
N HIS A 234 3.21 36.42 -7.94
CA HIS A 234 2.88 35.31 -8.83
C HIS A 234 3.24 33.99 -8.14
N HIS A 235 2.31 33.03 -8.15
CA HIS A 235 2.52 31.68 -7.64
C HIS A 235 2.56 30.68 -8.78
N TYR A 236 3.37 29.62 -8.60
CA TYR A 236 3.55 28.56 -9.58
C TYR A 236 3.43 27.20 -8.89
N THR A 237 2.55 26.36 -9.42
CA THR A 237 2.29 25.03 -8.83
C THR A 237 1.90 23.99 -9.87
N THR A 238 2.29 22.74 -9.59
CA THR A 238 1.82 21.52 -10.27
C THR A 238 0.54 20.95 -9.63
N SER A 239 0.13 21.48 -8.47
CA SER A 239 -1.09 21.07 -7.77
C SER A 239 -2.30 21.86 -8.26
N GLU A 240 -3.22 21.15 -8.92
CA GLU A 240 -4.55 21.67 -9.30
C GLU A 240 -5.37 22.07 -8.06
N ASP A 241 -5.27 21.32 -6.95
CA ASP A 241 -5.97 21.66 -5.70
C ASP A 241 -5.45 22.96 -5.08
N GLU A 242 -4.14 23.22 -5.14
CA GLU A 242 -3.56 24.50 -4.70
C GLU A 242 -4.01 25.66 -5.61
N TYR A 243 -4.07 25.41 -6.92
CA TYR A 243 -4.56 26.37 -7.91
C TYR A 243 -6.05 26.73 -7.73
N ASP A 244 -6.92 25.76 -7.46
CA ASP A 244 -8.34 25.99 -7.24
C ASP A 244 -8.65 26.57 -5.86
N GLN A 245 -7.94 26.16 -4.81
CA GLN A 245 -8.08 26.77 -3.47
C GLN A 245 -7.64 28.24 -3.47
N LEU A 246 -6.52 28.57 -4.12
CA LEU A 246 -6.08 29.97 -4.25
C LEU A 246 -7.03 30.79 -5.14
N GLY A 247 -7.58 30.19 -6.22
CA GLY A 247 -8.64 30.79 -7.02
C GLY A 247 -9.90 31.13 -6.20
N ALA A 248 -10.37 30.20 -5.38
CA ALA A 248 -11.49 30.40 -4.46
C ALA A 248 -11.20 31.47 -3.38
N LEU A 249 -9.94 31.66 -3.01
CA LEU A 249 -9.47 32.73 -2.12
C LEU A 249 -9.23 34.08 -2.85
N GLY A 250 -9.56 34.18 -4.14
CA GLY A 250 -9.53 35.42 -4.91
C GLY A 250 -8.22 35.74 -5.63
N TRP A 251 -7.35 34.75 -5.83
CA TRP A 251 -6.24 34.87 -6.79
C TRP A 251 -6.76 34.82 -8.23
N SER A 252 -6.08 35.53 -9.13
CA SER A 252 -6.32 35.44 -10.56
C SER A 252 -5.69 34.17 -11.11
N GLN A 253 -6.52 33.18 -11.42
CA GLN A 253 -6.16 31.96 -12.14
C GLN A 253 -5.78 32.30 -13.60
N GLU A 254 -4.50 32.23 -13.95
CA GLU A 254 -4.00 32.58 -15.31
C GLU A 254 -3.86 31.38 -16.25
N GLY A 255 -4.13 30.16 -15.77
CA GLY A 255 -3.99 28.92 -16.53
C GLY A 255 -2.60 28.30 -16.47
N ILE A 256 -2.28 27.47 -17.47
CA ILE A 256 -0.99 26.80 -17.60
C ILE A 256 0.05 27.83 -18.07
N GLY A 257 1.02 28.15 -17.22
CA GLY A 257 2.12 29.07 -17.58
C GLY A 257 3.21 28.39 -18.42
N PHE A 258 3.49 27.12 -18.09
CA PHE A 258 4.41 26.23 -18.80
C PHE A 258 4.19 24.78 -18.34
N TYR A 259 4.99 23.85 -18.83
CA TYR A 259 4.93 22.43 -18.46
C TYR A 259 6.18 21.99 -17.71
N SER A 260 6.05 21.03 -16.80
CA SER A 260 7.18 20.34 -16.17
C SER A 260 7.69 19.24 -17.10
N SER A 261 8.99 18.95 -17.07
CA SER A 261 9.47 17.61 -17.46
C SER A 261 8.88 16.56 -16.51
N GLY A 262 9.03 15.28 -16.82
CA GLY A 262 8.86 14.26 -15.78
C GLY A 262 10.02 14.32 -14.76
N ASN A 263 10.09 13.32 -13.88
CA ASN A 263 11.12 13.28 -12.83
C ASN A 263 12.55 13.10 -13.37
N GLU A 264 12.69 12.81 -14.67
CA GLU A 264 13.94 12.70 -15.41
C GLU A 264 14.62 14.04 -15.74
N GLY A 265 13.93 15.18 -15.53
CA GLY A 265 14.48 16.51 -15.76
C GLY A 265 15.39 17.05 -14.64
N LEU A 266 15.83 18.30 -14.79
CA LEU A 266 16.55 19.04 -13.75
C LEU A 266 15.55 19.57 -12.71
N ALA A 267 15.66 19.15 -11.45
CA ALA A 267 14.74 19.55 -10.39
C ALA A 267 14.78 21.07 -10.11
N VAL A 268 13.62 21.72 -10.18
CA VAL A 268 13.42 23.11 -9.73
C VAL A 268 12.83 23.08 -8.32
N TYR A 269 13.65 23.49 -7.35
CA TYR A 269 13.29 23.50 -5.94
C TYR A 269 12.41 24.71 -5.58
N ARG A 270 11.39 24.49 -4.75
CA ARG A 270 10.44 25.51 -4.28
C ARG A 270 10.76 25.89 -2.82
N LEU A 271 10.77 27.19 -2.53
CA LEU A 271 10.88 27.72 -1.17
C LEU A 271 9.80 28.76 -0.90
N PHE A 272 9.38 28.85 0.37
CA PHE A 272 8.47 29.88 0.88
C PHE A 272 9.16 30.71 1.98
N ASN A 273 8.94 32.01 1.98
CA ASN A 273 9.49 32.95 2.96
C ASN A 273 8.39 33.45 3.91
N PRO A 274 8.31 32.91 5.15
CA PRO A 274 7.24 33.26 6.10
C PRO A 274 7.37 34.68 6.69
N TYR A 275 8.41 35.44 6.34
CA TYR A 275 8.70 36.77 6.90
C TYR A 275 8.33 37.94 5.98
N VAL A 276 7.78 37.68 4.79
CA VAL A 276 7.37 38.70 3.81
C VAL A 276 5.92 38.49 3.36
N THR A 277 5.32 39.54 2.80
CA THR A 277 3.95 39.52 2.24
C THR A 277 3.90 39.73 0.73
N ILE A 278 5.07 39.95 0.12
CA ILE A 278 5.33 40.11 -1.32
C ILE A 278 6.71 39.48 -1.57
N GLY A 279 6.93 38.83 -2.71
CA GLY A 279 8.10 37.99 -2.96
C GLY A 279 8.12 36.73 -2.09
N THR A 280 6.94 36.16 -1.80
CA THR A 280 6.78 35.06 -0.83
C THR A 280 7.43 33.75 -1.25
N HIS A 281 7.57 33.47 -2.55
CA HIS A 281 8.10 32.21 -3.07
C HIS A 281 9.35 32.41 -3.93
N HIS A 282 10.24 31.41 -3.92
CA HIS A 282 11.41 31.35 -4.79
C HIS A 282 11.56 29.96 -5.42
N TYR A 283 12.07 29.94 -6.66
CA TYR A 283 12.18 28.74 -7.49
C TYR A 283 13.56 28.69 -8.14
N THR A 284 14.29 27.60 -7.94
CA THR A 284 15.70 27.52 -8.37
C THR A 284 16.16 26.12 -8.77
N LEU A 285 17.00 26.03 -9.81
CA LEU A 285 17.78 24.83 -10.14
C LEU A 285 18.96 24.61 -9.16
N SER A 286 19.37 25.66 -8.43
CA SER A 286 20.53 25.59 -7.54
C SER A 286 20.17 24.94 -6.22
N LYS A 287 20.53 23.66 -6.08
CA LYS A 287 20.38 22.91 -4.82
C LYS A 287 21.13 23.61 -3.66
N ASP A 288 22.28 24.23 -3.95
CA ASP A 288 23.06 24.97 -2.95
C ASP A 288 22.36 26.25 -2.49
N GLU A 289 21.68 26.97 -3.39
CA GLU A 289 20.82 28.11 -3.05
C GLU A 289 19.63 27.66 -2.19
N TYR A 290 18.95 26.57 -2.58
CA TYR A 290 17.87 25.96 -1.80
C TYR A 290 18.30 25.55 -0.37
N GLN A 291 19.50 24.95 -0.22
CA GLN A 291 20.02 24.66 1.12
C GLN A 291 20.37 25.94 1.90
N TYR A 292 21.06 26.89 1.25
CA TYR A 292 21.49 28.14 1.89
C TYR A 292 20.31 29.00 2.37
N LEU A 293 19.28 29.19 1.54
CA LEU A 293 18.07 29.93 1.90
C LEU A 293 17.37 29.30 3.11
N GLY A 294 17.34 27.96 3.19
CA GLY A 294 16.86 27.24 4.36
C GLY A 294 17.65 27.54 5.65
N THR A 295 18.97 27.76 5.57
CA THR A 295 19.78 28.15 6.75
C THR A 295 19.53 29.58 7.24
N ILE A 296 18.92 30.44 6.42
CA ILE A 296 18.56 31.83 6.78
C ILE A 296 17.06 32.05 6.97
N GLY A 297 16.28 30.96 7.13
CA GLY A 297 14.90 30.98 7.60
C GLY A 297 13.80 30.79 6.55
N TRP A 298 14.14 30.50 5.29
CA TRP A 298 13.13 30.09 4.30
C TRP A 298 12.62 28.67 4.60
N SER A 299 11.33 28.46 4.43
CA SER A 299 10.74 27.12 4.35
C SER A 299 11.22 26.43 3.07
N ARG A 300 11.62 25.16 3.19
CA ARG A 300 12.12 24.33 2.09
C ARG A 300 11.00 23.36 1.70
N GLU A 301 10.32 23.65 0.59
CA GLU A 301 9.08 22.96 0.19
C GLU A 301 9.29 21.82 -0.80
N GLY A 302 10.55 21.39 -1.01
CA GLY A 302 10.88 20.30 -1.92
C GLY A 302 11.07 20.74 -3.36
N ILE A 303 10.56 19.94 -4.29
CA ILE A 303 10.66 20.15 -5.74
C ILE A 303 9.28 20.62 -6.22
N GLY A 304 9.21 21.77 -6.89
CA GLY A 304 7.95 22.26 -7.48
C GLY A 304 7.64 21.61 -8.82
N TRP A 305 8.66 21.44 -9.65
CA TRP A 305 8.62 20.81 -10.98
C TRP A 305 10.03 20.47 -11.47
N TYR A 306 10.13 19.95 -12.69
CA TYR A 306 11.39 19.64 -13.37
C TYR A 306 11.52 20.44 -14.66
N ALA A 307 12.73 20.90 -14.97
CA ALA A 307 13.11 21.52 -16.22
C ALA A 307 13.72 20.51 -17.20
N VAL A 308 13.80 20.86 -18.49
CA VAL A 308 14.48 20.04 -19.51
C VAL A 308 15.98 19.97 -19.21
N ASP A 309 16.51 18.76 -19.12
CA ASP A 309 17.95 18.53 -19.22
C ASP A 309 18.35 18.36 -20.70
N SER A 310 18.87 19.43 -21.30
CA SER A 310 19.33 19.39 -22.70
C SER A 310 20.66 18.63 -22.89
N THR A 311 21.26 18.10 -21.82
CA THR A 311 22.60 17.48 -21.82
C THR A 311 22.59 15.96 -21.65
N SER A 312 21.53 15.36 -21.11
CA SER A 312 21.38 13.90 -20.98
C SER A 312 20.67 13.27 -22.18
N CYS A 313 20.49 11.96 -22.15
CA CYS A 313 19.87 11.19 -23.22
C CYS A 313 18.92 10.14 -22.64
N THR A 314 17.78 9.92 -23.27
CA THR A 314 16.95 8.74 -23.01
C THR A 314 17.66 7.51 -23.56
N ILE A 315 17.92 6.53 -22.69
CA ILE A 315 18.48 5.24 -23.06
C ILE A 315 17.32 4.26 -23.25
N THR A 316 17.20 3.66 -24.43
CA THR A 316 16.29 2.53 -24.65
C THR A 316 17.10 1.24 -24.57
N ALA A 317 16.70 0.34 -23.69
CA ALA A 317 17.30 -0.97 -23.51
C ALA A 317 16.32 -2.06 -23.95
N SER A 318 16.67 -2.77 -25.01
CA SER A 318 15.85 -3.85 -25.58
C SER A 318 16.45 -5.23 -25.29
N PHE A 319 15.57 -6.19 -25.01
CA PHE A 319 15.91 -7.57 -24.62
C PHE A 319 14.86 -8.53 -25.21
N ARG A 320 15.13 -9.84 -25.14
CA ARG A 320 14.21 -10.86 -25.66
C ARG A 320 13.56 -11.68 -24.56
N ASP A 321 12.31 -12.07 -24.79
CA ASP A 321 11.64 -13.13 -24.03
C ASP A 321 12.12 -14.52 -24.49
N GLY A 322 11.59 -15.58 -23.87
CA GLY A 322 11.87 -16.98 -24.22
C GLY A 322 11.26 -17.43 -25.55
N ALA A 323 10.34 -16.66 -26.13
CA ALA A 323 9.80 -16.89 -27.48
C ALA A 323 10.64 -16.19 -28.58
N GLY A 324 11.57 -15.31 -28.19
CA GLY A 324 12.38 -14.49 -29.07
C GLY A 324 11.77 -13.14 -29.45
N SER A 325 10.58 -12.79 -28.93
CA SER A 325 9.96 -11.47 -29.04
C SER A 325 10.92 -10.41 -28.46
N THR A 326 10.83 -9.16 -28.91
CA THR A 326 11.67 -8.07 -28.39
C THR A 326 10.81 -7.10 -27.60
N GLU A 327 11.05 -7.03 -26.30
CA GLU A 327 10.47 -6.04 -25.38
C GLU A 327 11.54 -4.98 -25.04
N SER A 328 11.13 -3.87 -24.43
CA SER A 328 12.04 -2.75 -24.14
C SER A 328 11.64 -1.94 -22.91
N THR A 329 12.64 -1.29 -22.30
CA THR A 329 12.49 -0.29 -21.24
C THR A 329 13.18 1.00 -21.66
N VAL A 330 12.68 2.15 -21.19
CA VAL A 330 13.36 3.45 -21.29
C VAL A 330 13.89 3.91 -19.93
N SER A 331 14.99 4.66 -19.96
CA SER A 331 15.64 5.14 -18.76
C SER A 331 14.88 6.25 -18.04
N THR A 332 14.79 6.17 -16.73
CA THR A 332 14.33 7.24 -15.84
C THR A 332 15.54 7.93 -15.22
N ASN A 333 15.70 9.26 -15.32
CA ASN A 333 16.66 9.95 -14.44
C ASN A 333 16.01 10.20 -13.08
N LYS A 334 16.79 10.16 -12.00
CA LYS A 334 16.36 10.63 -10.67
C LYS A 334 17.55 11.23 -9.94
N GLY A 335 17.39 12.46 -9.44
CA GLY A 335 18.44 13.14 -8.66
C GLY A 335 19.76 13.39 -9.41
N GLY A 336 19.73 13.43 -10.75
CA GLY A 336 20.93 13.55 -11.59
C GLY A 336 21.62 12.24 -11.95
N VAL A 337 20.99 11.08 -11.68
CA VAL A 337 21.47 9.75 -12.09
C VAL A 337 20.47 9.11 -13.04
N THR A 338 20.95 8.60 -14.18
CA THR A 338 20.14 7.82 -15.12
C THR A 338 20.00 6.38 -14.63
N TYR A 339 18.79 5.84 -14.61
CA TYR A 339 18.51 4.44 -14.25
C TYR A 339 17.93 3.69 -15.44
N VAL A 340 18.38 2.46 -15.64
CA VAL A 340 17.73 1.48 -16.54
C VAL A 340 17.39 0.25 -15.72
N VAL A 341 16.12 -0.11 -15.64
CA VAL A 341 15.65 -1.30 -14.90
C VAL A 341 15.26 -2.39 -15.88
N LEU A 342 15.99 -3.50 -15.86
CA LEU A 342 15.74 -4.68 -16.70
C LEU A 342 14.85 -5.71 -15.98
N PRO A 343 13.95 -6.43 -16.67
CA PRO A 343 13.12 -7.45 -16.06
C PRO A 343 13.91 -8.71 -15.65
N SER A 344 13.28 -9.61 -14.91
CA SER A 344 13.91 -10.80 -14.31
C SER A 344 14.55 -11.74 -15.34
N TYR A 345 13.99 -11.83 -16.53
CA TYR A 345 14.42 -12.73 -17.60
C TYR A 345 15.45 -12.11 -18.55
N ALA A 346 15.76 -10.82 -18.42
CA ALA A 346 16.64 -10.12 -19.38
C ALA A 346 18.07 -10.70 -19.37
N ASN A 347 18.53 -11.16 -20.53
CA ASN A 347 19.91 -11.62 -20.72
C ASN A 347 20.90 -10.44 -20.73
N VAL A 348 21.45 -10.15 -19.55
CA VAL A 348 22.42 -9.08 -19.29
C VAL A 348 23.73 -9.18 -20.09
N SER A 349 24.02 -10.31 -20.75
CA SER A 349 25.21 -10.45 -21.60
C SER A 349 25.01 -9.91 -23.04
N SER A 350 23.78 -9.62 -23.46
CA SER A 350 23.48 -9.16 -24.82
C SER A 350 22.27 -8.21 -24.88
N VAL A 351 22.22 -7.22 -23.99
CA VAL A 351 21.18 -6.19 -24.01
C VAL A 351 21.47 -5.20 -25.14
N GLN A 352 20.48 -4.91 -25.97
CA GLN A 352 20.59 -3.90 -27.03
C GLN A 352 20.37 -2.52 -26.39
N LEU A 353 21.43 -1.71 -26.26
CA LEU A 353 21.30 -0.32 -25.82
C LEU A 353 21.28 0.61 -27.02
N SER A 354 20.45 1.65 -26.96
CA SER A 354 20.46 2.80 -27.88
C SER A 354 20.21 4.08 -27.10
N PHE A 355 20.71 5.21 -27.60
CA PHE A 355 20.68 6.51 -26.92
C PHE A 355 20.00 7.54 -27.82
N SER A 356 19.10 8.34 -27.27
CA SER A 356 18.49 9.46 -27.96
C SER A 356 18.57 10.75 -27.14
N GLY A 357 19.01 11.83 -27.76
CA GLY A 357 19.08 13.16 -27.17
C GLY A 357 18.31 14.15 -28.04
N ASN A 358 17.44 14.96 -27.43
CA ASN A 358 16.56 15.89 -28.16
C ASN A 358 15.77 15.23 -29.31
N GLY A 359 15.26 14.01 -29.08
CA GLY A 359 14.50 13.22 -30.07
C GLY A 359 15.33 12.64 -31.23
N SER A 360 16.66 12.81 -31.22
CA SER A 360 17.57 12.28 -32.26
C SER A 360 18.47 11.18 -31.68
N ALA A 361 18.72 10.12 -32.46
CA ALA A 361 19.65 9.06 -32.06
C ALA A 361 21.10 9.57 -32.01
N VAL A 362 21.87 9.18 -30.99
CA VAL A 362 23.25 9.64 -30.75
C VAL A 362 24.19 8.47 -30.43
N ASP A 363 25.46 8.59 -30.83
CA ASP A 363 26.52 7.67 -30.42
C ASP A 363 26.89 7.91 -28.95
N ALA A 364 27.20 6.84 -28.22
CA ALA A 364 27.54 6.86 -26.81
C ALA A 364 28.77 6.01 -26.47
N GLN A 365 29.39 6.31 -25.33
CA GLN A 365 30.47 5.52 -24.72
C GLN A 365 30.07 5.18 -23.29
N LEU A 366 30.02 3.90 -22.91
CA LEU A 366 29.77 3.46 -21.53
C LEU A 366 31.10 3.08 -20.87
N GLY A 367 31.39 3.67 -19.72
CA GLY A 367 32.51 3.29 -18.86
C GLY A 367 32.15 2.12 -17.96
N LEU A 368 32.15 0.89 -18.49
CA LEU A 368 31.94 -0.32 -17.70
C LEU A 368 33.19 -0.65 -16.86
N PRO A 369 33.08 -1.40 -15.75
CA PRO A 369 34.25 -1.83 -14.96
C PRO A 369 35.25 -2.71 -15.75
N ALA A 370 34.78 -3.37 -16.82
CA ALA A 370 35.62 -4.13 -17.74
C ALA A 370 36.34 -3.27 -18.81
N GLY A 371 36.03 -1.97 -18.91
CA GLY A 371 36.55 -1.04 -19.92
C GLY A 371 35.44 -0.26 -20.65
N THR A 372 35.85 0.70 -21.48
CA THR A 372 34.91 1.53 -22.26
C THR A 372 34.33 0.74 -23.44
N VAL A 373 33.01 0.78 -23.58
CA VAL A 373 32.27 0.18 -24.72
C VAL A 373 31.55 1.28 -25.50
N SER A 374 31.76 1.30 -26.82
CA SER A 374 31.01 2.18 -27.74
C SER A 374 29.64 1.59 -28.08
N VAL A 375 28.61 2.44 -28.06
CA VAL A 375 27.27 2.13 -28.56
C VAL A 375 26.98 3.08 -29.71
N ALA A 376 26.67 2.51 -30.89
CA ALA A 376 26.30 3.29 -32.06
C ALA A 376 24.89 3.87 -31.93
N ALA A 377 24.61 4.98 -32.61
CA ALA A 377 23.29 5.62 -32.65
C ALA A 377 22.15 4.67 -33.10
N ALA A 378 22.45 3.69 -33.97
CA ALA A 378 21.50 2.65 -34.39
C ALA A 378 21.27 1.53 -33.34
N GLY A 379 21.87 1.65 -32.16
CA GLY A 379 21.90 0.65 -31.09
C GLY A 379 23.08 -0.32 -31.19
N SER A 380 23.42 -0.97 -30.07
CA SER A 380 24.49 -1.98 -30.00
C SER A 380 24.29 -2.96 -28.84
N ALA A 381 24.76 -4.20 -29.01
CA ALA A 381 24.71 -5.23 -27.97
C ALA A 381 25.79 -4.98 -26.91
N VAL A 382 25.41 -4.89 -25.65
CA VAL A 382 26.31 -4.64 -24.51
C VAL A 382 26.16 -5.73 -23.47
N ASN A 383 27.31 -6.21 -22.95
CA ASN A 383 27.36 -7.08 -21.78
C ASN A 383 27.41 -6.22 -20.51
N LEU A 384 26.26 -6.10 -19.85
CA LEU A 384 26.04 -5.29 -18.65
C LEU A 384 26.29 -6.07 -17.35
N SER A 385 26.66 -7.36 -17.42
CA SER A 385 26.84 -8.24 -16.25
C SER A 385 27.85 -7.71 -15.22
N SER A 386 28.83 -6.91 -15.65
CA SER A 386 29.84 -6.29 -14.77
C SER A 386 29.42 -4.94 -14.17
N ALA A 387 28.27 -4.38 -14.59
CA ALA A 387 27.80 -3.05 -14.20
C ALA A 387 26.48 -3.06 -13.40
N LEU A 388 25.88 -4.23 -13.17
CA LEU A 388 24.63 -4.35 -12.41
C LEU A 388 24.79 -3.79 -10.98
N GLY A 389 23.81 -2.99 -10.54
CA GLY A 389 23.80 -2.35 -9.21
C GLY A 389 24.87 -1.28 -9.00
N SER A 390 25.74 -1.03 -9.99
CA SER A 390 26.89 -0.12 -9.88
C SER A 390 26.66 1.18 -10.65
N THR A 391 27.14 2.30 -10.12
CA THR A 391 27.18 3.56 -10.87
C THR A 391 28.35 3.54 -11.86
N ILE A 392 28.02 3.36 -13.14
CA ILE A 392 28.91 3.61 -14.27
C ILE A 392 28.67 5.03 -14.80
N ASN A 393 29.37 5.44 -15.86
CA ASN A 393 29.04 6.65 -16.62
C ASN A 393 28.74 6.28 -18.08
N TYR A 394 27.83 7.02 -18.72
CA TYR A 394 27.80 7.14 -20.18
C TYR A 394 28.29 8.52 -20.62
N SER A 395 28.69 8.65 -21.88
CA SER A 395 29.09 9.91 -22.49
C SER A 395 28.64 9.98 -23.93
N THR A 396 28.04 11.10 -24.32
CA THR A 396 27.61 11.41 -25.70
C THR A 396 28.25 12.73 -26.15
N ASN A 397 27.82 13.27 -27.28
CA ASN A 397 28.14 14.64 -27.69
C ASN A 397 27.40 15.73 -26.89
N LEU A 398 26.45 15.37 -26.02
CA LEU A 398 25.66 16.30 -25.19
C LEU A 398 26.20 16.43 -23.76
N GLY A 399 26.79 15.37 -23.20
CA GLY A 399 27.33 15.37 -21.85
C GLY A 399 27.90 14.02 -21.40
N THR A 400 28.39 13.97 -20.16
CA THR A 400 28.80 12.76 -19.44
C THR A 400 27.97 12.66 -18.17
N HIS A 401 27.30 11.54 -17.96
CA HIS A 401 26.30 11.37 -16.91
C HIS A 401 26.43 10.01 -16.20
N PRO A 402 26.16 9.94 -14.88
CA PRO A 402 26.14 8.70 -14.15
C PRO A 402 24.93 7.85 -14.52
N LEU A 403 25.15 6.54 -14.66
CA LEU A 403 24.16 5.54 -15.06
C LEU A 403 24.22 4.34 -14.12
N VAL A 404 23.06 3.87 -13.67
CA VAL A 404 22.91 2.63 -12.90
C VAL A 404 22.04 1.67 -13.68
N ILE A 405 22.57 0.47 -13.97
CA ILE A 405 21.79 -0.64 -14.50
C ILE A 405 21.28 -1.47 -13.32
N LEU A 406 19.96 -1.51 -13.14
CA LEU A 406 19.31 -2.42 -12.20
C LEU A 406 18.65 -3.56 -12.98
N LYS A 407 18.45 -4.69 -12.30
CA LYS A 407 17.73 -5.83 -12.86
C LYS A 407 16.85 -6.46 -11.78
N SER A 408 15.58 -6.63 -12.10
CA SER A 408 14.57 -7.36 -11.34
C SER A 408 14.95 -8.81 -11.09
N GLY A 409 14.32 -9.44 -10.10
CA GLY A 409 14.49 -10.85 -9.79
C GLY A 409 13.17 -11.51 -9.46
N ASN A 410 13.01 -12.77 -9.91
CA ASN A 410 11.98 -13.75 -9.56
C ASN A 410 10.49 -13.39 -9.74
N VAL A 411 10.11 -12.13 -9.86
CA VAL A 411 8.75 -11.66 -10.19
C VAL A 411 8.43 -11.74 -11.69
N GLY A 412 7.15 -11.87 -12.02
CA GLY A 412 6.66 -11.69 -13.40
C GLY A 412 6.78 -10.24 -13.86
N THR A 413 6.66 -9.99 -15.16
CA THR A 413 6.72 -8.64 -15.74
C THR A 413 5.52 -8.38 -16.64
N ILE A 414 4.89 -7.21 -16.48
CA ILE A 414 3.82 -6.72 -17.36
C ILE A 414 4.32 -5.49 -18.11
N PHE A 415 4.25 -5.54 -19.43
CA PHE A 415 4.43 -4.40 -20.33
C PHE A 415 3.06 -3.91 -20.79
N VAL A 416 2.82 -2.61 -20.65
CA VAL A 416 1.63 -1.91 -21.14
C VAL A 416 2.09 -0.85 -22.14
N THR A 417 1.48 -0.82 -23.32
CA THR A 417 1.80 0.14 -24.38
C THR A 417 0.53 0.81 -24.87
N SER A 418 0.49 2.14 -24.77
CA SER A 418 -0.60 3.01 -25.23
C SER A 418 -0.76 2.95 -26.75
N VAL A 419 -1.97 2.65 -27.20
CA VAL A 419 -2.30 2.52 -28.65
C VAL A 419 -2.51 3.88 -29.29
N ASP A 420 -3.02 4.83 -28.53
CA ASP A 420 -3.19 6.23 -28.90
C ASP A 420 -2.23 7.08 -28.06
N PRO A 421 -1.19 7.72 -28.65
CA PRO A 421 -0.27 8.59 -27.92
C PRO A 421 -0.87 9.84 -27.29
N SER A 422 -2.16 10.15 -27.53
CA SER A 422 -2.91 11.19 -26.81
C SER A 422 -3.69 10.65 -25.60
N GLN A 423 -3.70 9.33 -25.41
CA GLN A 423 -4.28 8.60 -24.27
C GLN A 423 -3.17 7.77 -23.58
N ASP A 424 -2.01 8.40 -23.37
CA ASP A 424 -0.84 7.78 -22.76
C ASP A 424 -1.03 7.44 -21.27
N ARG A 425 -0.01 6.84 -20.65
CA ARG A 425 0.05 6.61 -19.19
C ARG A 425 -0.42 7.81 -18.38
N ALA A 426 0.05 9.00 -18.70
CA ALA A 426 -0.15 10.18 -17.87
C ALA A 426 -1.51 10.84 -18.10
N TRP A 427 -2.12 10.68 -19.28
CA TRP A 427 -3.55 10.94 -19.49
C TRP A 427 -4.42 10.05 -18.61
N VAL A 428 -4.05 8.77 -18.43
CA VAL A 428 -4.75 7.86 -17.49
C VAL A 428 -4.50 8.26 -16.03
N GLU A 429 -3.26 8.56 -15.64
CA GLU A 429 -2.92 8.99 -14.27
C GLU A 429 -3.54 10.36 -13.88
N ALA A 430 -3.90 11.22 -14.84
CA ALA A 430 -4.55 12.50 -14.59
C ALA A 430 -6.06 12.40 -14.24
N SER A 431 -6.72 11.27 -14.51
CA SER A 431 -8.16 11.10 -14.27
C SER A 431 -8.46 10.80 -12.80
N ARG A 432 -8.67 11.87 -12.03
CA ARG A 432 -9.02 11.86 -10.58
C ARG A 432 -10.31 11.10 -10.24
N ASP A 433 -11.18 10.90 -11.23
CA ASP A 433 -12.45 10.16 -11.17
C ASP A 433 -12.36 8.74 -11.76
N HIS A 434 -11.20 8.36 -12.32
CA HIS A 434 -10.96 7.09 -13.01
C HIS A 434 -11.88 6.81 -14.22
N SER A 435 -12.37 7.86 -14.89
CA SER A 435 -13.13 7.77 -16.14
C SER A 435 -12.24 7.57 -17.37
N ALA A 436 -11.00 8.07 -17.36
CA ALA A 436 -10.04 7.85 -18.45
C ALA A 436 -9.70 6.36 -18.58
N LYS A 437 -9.95 5.82 -19.77
CA LYS A 437 -9.81 4.40 -20.09
C LYS A 437 -9.15 4.23 -21.45
N ALA A 438 -7.83 4.09 -21.45
CA ALA A 438 -7.04 3.97 -22.67
C ALA A 438 -7.16 2.57 -23.29
N ASN A 439 -7.04 2.51 -24.63
CA ASN A 439 -6.75 1.26 -25.33
C ASN A 439 -5.24 0.99 -25.26
N VAL A 440 -4.87 -0.21 -24.86
CA VAL A 440 -3.48 -0.63 -24.66
C VAL A 440 -3.22 -2.01 -25.26
N ASP A 441 -2.03 -2.19 -25.81
CA ASP A 441 -1.45 -3.52 -25.97
C ASP A 441 -0.79 -3.92 -24.64
N ILE A 442 -0.88 -5.20 -24.27
CA ILE A 442 -0.30 -5.74 -23.04
C ILE A 442 0.46 -7.03 -23.38
N THR A 443 1.70 -7.12 -22.92
CA THR A 443 2.47 -8.37 -22.83
C THR A 443 2.67 -8.70 -21.36
N MET A 444 2.48 -9.96 -20.96
CA MET A 444 2.97 -10.47 -19.67
C MET A 444 3.95 -11.60 -19.90
N VAL A 445 5.10 -11.50 -19.26
CA VAL A 445 6.19 -12.47 -19.32
C VAL A 445 6.46 -13.00 -17.90
N ALA A 446 6.59 -14.30 -17.76
CA ALA A 446 6.92 -14.96 -16.50
C ALA A 446 8.35 -14.64 -16.06
N SER A 447 8.70 -14.97 -14.82
CA SER A 447 9.99 -14.60 -14.26
C SER A 447 11.18 -15.32 -14.93
N ASP A 448 10.94 -16.47 -15.57
CA ASP A 448 11.89 -17.25 -16.37
C ASP A 448 12.00 -16.79 -17.84
N GLY A 449 11.12 -15.88 -18.29
CA GLY A 449 11.05 -15.39 -19.66
C GLY A 449 9.98 -16.05 -20.53
N SER A 450 9.23 -17.04 -20.03
CA SER A 450 8.13 -17.64 -20.79
C SER A 450 6.94 -16.67 -20.97
N LEU A 451 6.25 -16.76 -22.11
CA LEU A 451 5.18 -15.82 -22.46
C LEU A 451 3.84 -16.25 -21.81
N VAL A 452 3.35 -15.47 -20.85
CA VAL A 452 2.08 -15.71 -20.14
C VAL A 452 0.90 -15.13 -20.94
N TYR A 453 1.05 -13.88 -21.39
CA TYR A 453 0.02 -13.17 -22.15
C TYR A 453 0.63 -12.33 -23.27
N ASN A 454 -0.03 -12.35 -24.42
CA ASN A 454 0.05 -11.33 -25.45
C ASN A 454 -1.33 -11.23 -26.12
N LYS A 455 -1.66 -10.11 -26.77
CA LYS A 455 -2.94 -9.90 -27.43
C LYS A 455 -3.24 -10.94 -28.51
N ASP A 456 -4.52 -11.18 -28.76
CA ASP A 456 -5.01 -12.07 -29.82
C ASP A 456 -5.92 -11.33 -30.80
N GLY A 457 -5.54 -11.31 -32.09
CA GLY A 457 -6.21 -10.53 -33.12
C GLY A 457 -6.07 -9.01 -32.95
N GLU A 458 -6.97 -8.26 -33.60
CA GLU A 458 -6.91 -6.79 -33.73
C GLU A 458 -7.49 -6.02 -32.53
N LYS A 459 -8.13 -6.69 -31.57
CA LYS A 459 -8.75 -6.01 -30.42
C LYS A 459 -7.70 -5.69 -29.36
N HIS A 460 -7.62 -4.45 -28.92
CA HIS A 460 -6.74 -4.07 -27.82
C HIS A 460 -7.30 -4.51 -26.46
N SER A 461 -6.42 -4.54 -25.46
CA SER A 461 -6.81 -4.53 -24.04
C SER A 461 -7.15 -3.08 -23.63
N THR A 462 -7.64 -2.87 -22.41
CA THR A 462 -7.84 -1.51 -21.87
C THR A 462 -7.31 -1.37 -20.45
N ILE A 463 -6.81 -0.20 -20.09
CA ILE A 463 -6.39 0.16 -18.73
C ILE A 463 -7.14 1.40 -18.26
N LYS A 464 -7.41 1.49 -16.95
CA LYS A 464 -7.86 2.70 -16.27
C LYS A 464 -7.35 2.74 -14.83
N GLY A 465 -7.43 3.90 -14.20
CA GLY A 465 -7.17 4.04 -12.76
C GLY A 465 -8.16 3.29 -11.86
N ARG A 466 -7.80 3.14 -10.58
CA ARG A 466 -8.69 2.66 -9.51
C ARG A 466 -8.27 3.21 -8.15
N GLY A 467 -9.06 2.88 -7.12
CA GLY A 467 -8.75 3.15 -5.71
C GLY A 467 -9.48 4.38 -5.19
N ASN A 468 -9.30 4.67 -3.90
CA ASN A 468 -9.76 5.89 -3.26
C ASN A 468 -8.51 6.68 -2.81
N ASN A 469 -8.12 6.61 -1.53
CA ASN A 469 -6.96 7.33 -1.01
C ASN A 469 -5.66 6.95 -1.73
N THR A 470 -5.48 5.68 -2.10
CA THR A 470 -4.30 5.18 -2.84
C THR A 470 -4.11 5.79 -4.23
N TRP A 471 -5.15 6.37 -4.84
CA TRP A 471 -4.98 7.16 -6.08
C TRP A 471 -4.46 8.57 -5.80
N GLY A 472 -4.92 9.20 -4.71
CA GLY A 472 -4.55 10.57 -4.35
C GLY A 472 -3.17 10.69 -3.69
N LEU A 473 -2.77 9.73 -2.86
CA LEU A 473 -1.60 9.84 -1.98
C LEU A 473 -0.26 9.44 -2.63
N GLY A 474 -0.27 8.54 -3.62
CA GLY A 474 0.96 7.91 -4.16
C GLY A 474 1.56 8.59 -5.40
N VAL A 475 2.87 8.44 -5.60
CA VAL A 475 3.57 8.70 -6.87
C VAL A 475 3.31 7.59 -7.88
N LYS A 476 3.12 6.36 -7.40
CA LYS A 476 2.66 5.20 -8.17
C LYS A 476 1.13 5.16 -8.13
N LYS A 477 0.49 4.89 -9.27
CA LYS A 477 -0.97 4.84 -9.38
C LYS A 477 -1.45 3.39 -9.52
N PRO A 478 -2.44 2.91 -8.73
CA PRO A 478 -2.99 1.57 -8.90
C PRO A 478 -3.98 1.51 -10.07
N TYR A 479 -3.98 0.39 -10.80
CA TYR A 479 -4.72 0.24 -12.06
C TYR A 479 -5.73 -0.92 -12.05
N GLN A 480 -6.74 -0.83 -12.90
CA GLN A 480 -7.53 -1.97 -13.36
C GLN A 480 -7.27 -2.18 -14.86
N ILE A 481 -6.75 -3.35 -15.22
CA ILE A 481 -6.60 -3.77 -16.61
C ILE A 481 -7.77 -4.66 -17.04
N SER A 482 -8.04 -4.70 -18.34
CA SER A 482 -9.03 -5.60 -18.95
C SER A 482 -8.48 -6.16 -20.25
N LEU A 483 -8.08 -7.43 -20.20
CA LEU A 483 -7.44 -8.16 -21.29
C LEU A 483 -8.38 -8.38 -22.48
N ASN A 484 -7.80 -8.45 -23.68
CA ASN A 484 -8.57 -8.67 -24.91
C ASN A 484 -9.21 -10.07 -24.96
N LYS A 485 -8.56 -11.08 -24.35
CA LYS A 485 -9.02 -12.48 -24.16
C LYS A 485 -8.93 -12.86 -22.67
N LYS A 486 -9.63 -13.93 -22.25
CA LYS A 486 -9.44 -14.53 -20.93
C LYS A 486 -8.04 -15.17 -20.85
N THR A 487 -7.32 -14.97 -19.77
CA THR A 487 -6.03 -15.66 -19.49
C THR A 487 -5.81 -15.70 -17.98
N ASP A 488 -5.25 -16.79 -17.48
CA ASP A 488 -4.71 -16.88 -16.12
C ASP A 488 -3.36 -16.18 -16.10
N LEU A 489 -3.27 -15.02 -15.46
CA LEU A 489 -2.02 -14.26 -15.34
C LEU A 489 -1.15 -14.74 -14.16
N LEU A 490 -1.76 -15.41 -13.17
CA LEU A 490 -1.07 -15.92 -11.98
C LEU A 490 -0.36 -17.26 -12.25
N GLN A 491 -0.68 -17.90 -13.38
CA GLN A 491 -0.06 -19.13 -13.88
C GLN A 491 -0.30 -20.35 -12.98
N THR A 492 -1.41 -20.33 -12.23
CA THR A 492 -1.94 -21.43 -11.41
C THR A 492 -2.12 -22.74 -12.21
N GLY A 493 -2.37 -22.61 -13.51
CA GLY A 493 -2.78 -23.73 -14.36
C GLY A 493 -4.25 -24.10 -14.23
N ASN A 494 -4.98 -23.46 -13.31
CA ASN A 494 -6.44 -23.55 -13.25
C ASN A 494 -7.06 -22.78 -14.41
N LYS A 495 -7.99 -23.41 -15.13
CA LYS A 495 -8.69 -22.78 -16.26
C LYS A 495 -9.77 -21.81 -15.81
N ASP A 496 -10.23 -21.94 -14.56
CA ASP A 496 -11.32 -21.13 -14.04
C ASP A 496 -10.84 -19.74 -13.62
N ASN A 497 -9.62 -19.62 -13.08
CA ASN A 497 -8.89 -18.37 -12.83
C ASN A 497 -8.62 -17.55 -14.12
N ALA A 498 -8.85 -18.11 -15.32
CA ALA A 498 -8.63 -17.40 -16.58
C ALA A 498 -9.71 -16.32 -16.82
N ASN A 499 -9.39 -15.09 -16.41
CA ASN A 499 -10.29 -13.93 -16.47
C ASN A 499 -9.74 -12.84 -17.42
N LYS A 500 -10.56 -11.81 -17.71
CA LYS A 500 -10.16 -10.58 -18.42
C LYS A 500 -9.80 -9.45 -17.48
N LYS A 501 -10.55 -9.27 -16.38
CA LYS A 501 -10.36 -8.17 -15.43
C LYS A 501 -9.33 -8.57 -14.37
N TRP A 502 -8.29 -7.76 -14.24
CA TRP A 502 -7.21 -7.92 -13.29
C TRP A 502 -6.85 -6.56 -12.69
N VAL A 503 -6.27 -6.60 -11.49
CA VAL A 503 -5.93 -5.43 -10.69
C VAL A 503 -4.41 -5.36 -10.52
N LEU A 504 -3.86 -4.14 -10.57
CA LEU A 504 -2.48 -3.86 -10.20
C LEU A 504 -2.50 -2.89 -9.02
N LEU A 505 -2.32 -3.41 -7.80
CA LEU A 505 -2.21 -2.59 -6.60
C LEU A 505 -0.78 -2.06 -6.46
N ALA A 506 -0.66 -0.76 -6.23
CA ALA A 506 0.63 -0.07 -6.19
C ALA A 506 1.38 -0.25 -4.85
N ASN A 507 0.61 -0.50 -3.77
CA ASN A 507 1.00 -0.70 -2.38
C ASN A 507 2.22 0.14 -1.96
N GLU A 508 2.21 1.42 -2.33
CA GLU A 508 3.37 2.30 -2.20
C GLU A 508 3.71 2.59 -0.73
N ASN A 509 2.70 2.56 0.13
CA ASN A 509 2.81 2.77 1.58
C ASN A 509 3.05 1.46 2.36
N ASP A 510 3.01 0.30 1.71
CA ASP A 510 3.54 -0.95 2.27
C ASP A 510 5.06 -0.99 2.00
N PRO A 511 5.92 -0.88 3.04
CA PRO A 511 7.37 -0.83 2.85
C PRO A 511 8.00 -2.18 2.44
N THR A 512 7.18 -3.22 2.29
CA THR A 512 7.56 -4.58 1.86
C THR A 512 6.85 -5.04 0.57
N LEU A 513 5.65 -4.50 0.29
CA LEU A 513 4.67 -5.03 -0.67
C LEU A 513 4.28 -6.51 -0.43
N LEU A 514 4.29 -6.95 0.84
CA LEU A 514 3.95 -8.32 1.24
C LEU A 514 2.66 -8.46 2.07
N HIS A 515 2.09 -7.37 2.61
CA HIS A 515 1.00 -7.48 3.59
C HIS A 515 -0.29 -8.06 3.01
N ASP A 516 -0.72 -7.55 1.84
CA ASP A 516 -1.82 -8.14 1.05
C ASP A 516 -1.55 -9.62 0.71
N THR A 517 -0.33 -9.95 0.26
CA THR A 517 0.04 -11.31 -0.14
C THR A 517 -0.14 -12.29 1.02
N VAL A 518 0.45 -11.98 2.18
CA VAL A 518 0.39 -12.84 3.37
C VAL A 518 -1.03 -12.93 3.93
N ALA A 519 -1.85 -11.87 3.84
CA ALA A 519 -3.22 -11.89 4.32
C ALA A 519 -4.17 -12.67 3.41
N TYR A 520 -4.09 -12.50 2.09
CA TYR A 520 -4.95 -13.20 1.13
C TYR A 520 -4.61 -14.69 1.06
N ASP A 521 -3.32 -15.04 1.00
CA ASP A 521 -2.87 -16.43 1.01
C ASP A 521 -3.22 -17.14 2.33
N MET A 522 -3.25 -16.42 3.46
CA MET A 522 -3.73 -16.94 4.74
C MET A 522 -5.24 -17.23 4.73
N GLY A 523 -6.05 -16.36 4.11
CA GLY A 523 -7.48 -16.63 3.92
C GLY A 523 -7.74 -17.85 3.02
N LEU A 524 -7.02 -17.94 1.90
CA LEU A 524 -7.09 -19.06 0.95
C LEU A 524 -6.62 -20.39 1.58
N GLU A 525 -5.54 -20.37 2.37
CA GLU A 525 -5.06 -21.56 3.09
C GLU A 525 -6.04 -22.03 4.17
N LEU A 526 -6.79 -21.10 4.80
CA LEU A 526 -7.92 -21.43 5.69
C LEU A 526 -9.19 -21.87 4.93
N GLY A 527 -9.15 -21.95 3.60
CA GLY A 527 -10.27 -22.39 2.76
C GLY A 527 -11.42 -21.39 2.69
N MET A 528 -11.11 -20.10 2.64
CA MET A 528 -12.07 -19.04 2.27
C MET A 528 -12.17 -18.90 0.75
N THR A 529 -13.31 -18.40 0.26
CA THR A 529 -13.34 -17.80 -1.09
C THR A 529 -12.50 -16.52 -1.05
N GLY A 530 -11.40 -16.46 -1.80
CA GLY A 530 -10.40 -15.40 -1.68
C GLY A 530 -10.18 -14.57 -2.95
N THR A 531 -9.10 -13.79 -2.92
CA THR A 531 -8.51 -13.09 -4.06
C THR A 531 -7.10 -13.65 -4.24
N GLU A 532 -6.81 -14.35 -5.34
CA GLU A 532 -5.43 -14.76 -5.61
C GLU A 532 -4.59 -13.58 -6.16
N GLY A 533 -3.28 -13.61 -5.95
CA GLY A 533 -2.37 -12.59 -6.47
C GLY A 533 -0.88 -12.90 -6.31
N THR A 534 -0.04 -12.13 -7.00
CA THR A 534 1.42 -12.33 -7.04
C THR A 534 2.15 -11.00 -7.33
N PRO A 535 3.37 -10.77 -6.80
CA PRO A 535 4.15 -9.60 -7.15
C PRO A 535 4.64 -9.63 -8.61
N VAL A 536 4.53 -8.49 -9.29
CA VAL A 536 5.01 -8.26 -10.66
C VAL A 536 5.74 -6.92 -10.76
N ASP A 537 6.64 -6.78 -11.73
CA ASP A 537 7.16 -5.48 -12.14
C ASP A 537 6.34 -4.91 -13.31
N LEU A 538 5.95 -3.64 -13.22
CA LEU A 538 5.17 -2.95 -14.25
C LEU A 538 6.05 -2.02 -15.09
N TYR A 539 5.92 -2.16 -16.41
CA TYR A 539 6.44 -1.21 -17.39
C TYR A 539 5.26 -0.62 -18.17
N TYR A 540 5.16 0.70 -18.26
CA TYR A 540 4.07 1.37 -18.99
C TYR A 540 4.68 2.45 -19.90
N ASP A 541 4.45 2.33 -21.20
CA ASP A 541 5.05 3.15 -22.27
C ASP A 541 6.59 3.10 -22.25
N GLY A 542 7.11 1.94 -21.82
CA GLY A 542 8.53 1.65 -21.65
C GLY A 542 9.11 2.11 -20.31
N GLU A 543 8.48 3.02 -19.58
CA GLU A 543 8.95 3.42 -18.25
C GLU A 543 8.76 2.30 -17.23
N TYR A 544 9.77 2.04 -16.40
CA TYR A 544 9.59 1.22 -15.20
C TYR A 544 8.76 1.99 -14.15
N ARG A 545 7.63 1.42 -13.73
CA ARG A 545 6.66 2.05 -12.80
C ARG A 545 6.73 1.52 -11.37
N GLY A 546 7.69 0.64 -11.08
CA GLY A 546 7.84 -0.04 -9.79
C GLY A 546 7.29 -1.46 -9.79
N SER A 547 7.43 -2.14 -8.65
CA SER A 547 6.78 -3.43 -8.39
C SER A 547 5.35 -3.20 -7.90
N TYR A 548 4.41 -4.05 -8.31
CA TYR A 548 2.98 -4.01 -7.99
C TYR A 548 2.55 -5.39 -7.50
N TYR A 549 1.47 -5.45 -6.72
CA TYR A 549 0.75 -6.70 -6.51
C TYR A 549 -0.29 -6.87 -7.63
N LEU A 550 -0.06 -7.84 -8.52
CA LEU A 550 -1.06 -8.28 -9.48
C LEU A 550 -2.04 -9.18 -8.75
N CYS A 551 -3.31 -8.80 -8.72
CA CYS A 551 -4.34 -9.63 -8.10
C CYS A 551 -5.63 -9.67 -8.92
N GLU A 552 -6.50 -10.57 -8.50
CA GLU A 552 -7.84 -10.66 -9.04
C GLU A 552 -8.69 -9.43 -8.70
N LYS A 553 -9.72 -9.13 -9.52
CA LYS A 553 -10.80 -8.23 -9.08
C LYS A 553 -11.79 -9.06 -8.27
N VAL A 554 -12.07 -8.63 -7.04
CA VAL A 554 -13.26 -9.02 -6.28
C VAL A 554 -14.52 -8.71 -7.10
N GLU A 555 -15.07 -9.74 -7.73
CA GLU A 555 -16.29 -9.71 -8.53
C GLU A 555 -16.91 -11.12 -8.62
N ILE A 556 -18.21 -11.21 -8.85
CA ILE A 556 -18.90 -12.50 -9.06
C ILE A 556 -18.43 -13.10 -10.38
N LYS A 557 -17.68 -14.22 -10.34
CA LYS A 557 -17.27 -15.02 -11.51
C LYS A 557 -16.75 -16.41 -11.09
N ASN A 558 -16.98 -17.38 -11.97
CA ASN A 558 -16.28 -18.68 -12.05
C ASN A 558 -14.76 -18.50 -11.87
N GLY A 559 -14.18 -19.26 -10.93
CA GLY A 559 -12.78 -19.12 -10.50
C GLY A 559 -12.53 -18.07 -9.41
N ARG A 560 -13.58 -17.35 -8.97
CA ARG A 560 -13.55 -16.36 -7.89
C ARG A 560 -14.77 -16.59 -6.98
N ILE A 561 -15.56 -15.56 -6.72
CA ILE A 561 -16.88 -15.66 -6.09
C ILE A 561 -17.86 -16.28 -7.10
N ASP A 562 -17.88 -17.61 -7.19
CA ASP A 562 -18.69 -18.35 -8.17
C ASP A 562 -20.12 -18.61 -7.67
N ILE A 563 -20.92 -17.54 -7.66
CA ILE A 563 -22.35 -17.55 -7.32
C ILE A 563 -23.20 -17.09 -8.51
N HIS A 564 -24.53 -17.16 -8.40
CA HIS A 564 -25.40 -16.57 -9.43
C HIS A 564 -25.08 -15.08 -9.63
N ASN A 565 -24.86 -14.63 -10.86
CA ASN A 565 -24.56 -13.22 -11.11
C ASN A 565 -25.84 -12.41 -11.40
N LEU A 566 -26.34 -11.69 -10.41
CA LEU A 566 -27.58 -10.92 -10.56
C LEU A 566 -27.44 -9.74 -11.53
N GLU A 567 -26.23 -9.20 -11.73
CA GLU A 567 -25.94 -8.16 -12.73
C GLU A 567 -26.33 -8.61 -14.16
N ASP A 568 -25.98 -9.84 -14.55
CA ASP A 568 -26.30 -10.36 -15.90
C ASP A 568 -27.83 -10.47 -16.12
N ASP A 569 -28.63 -10.59 -15.04
CA ASP A 569 -30.09 -10.55 -15.09
C ASP A 569 -30.66 -9.12 -15.01
N VAL A 570 -30.00 -8.19 -14.32
CA VAL A 570 -30.33 -6.74 -14.31
C VAL A 570 -30.10 -6.10 -15.68
N GLU A 571 -28.91 -6.29 -16.28
CA GLU A 571 -28.59 -5.84 -17.64
C GLU A 571 -29.65 -6.33 -18.64
N LYS A 572 -30.03 -7.60 -18.53
CA LYS A 572 -31.00 -8.29 -19.39
C LYS A 572 -32.45 -7.82 -19.19
N ALA A 573 -32.83 -7.43 -17.96
CA ALA A 573 -34.11 -6.78 -17.70
C ALA A 573 -34.14 -5.33 -18.23
N ASN A 574 -32.98 -4.66 -18.27
CA ASN A 574 -32.84 -3.24 -18.58
C ASN A 574 -32.22 -2.95 -19.96
N LYS A 575 -31.97 -3.95 -20.79
CA LYS A 575 -31.32 -3.93 -22.14
C LYS A 575 -31.72 -2.83 -23.15
N ASP A 576 -32.84 -2.13 -22.93
CA ASP A 576 -33.37 -1.06 -23.78
C ASP A 576 -33.11 0.34 -23.17
N THR A 577 -32.28 0.40 -22.13
CA THR A 577 -31.95 1.53 -21.25
C THR A 577 -30.52 1.35 -20.71
N ASP A 578 -29.89 2.40 -20.17
CA ASP A 578 -28.60 2.28 -19.46
C ASP A 578 -28.77 2.55 -17.95
N PRO A 579 -28.68 1.51 -17.09
CA PRO A 579 -28.71 1.68 -15.63
C PRO A 579 -27.58 2.58 -15.09
N ASN A 580 -26.43 2.63 -15.77
CA ASN A 580 -25.30 3.45 -15.35
C ASN A 580 -25.58 4.94 -15.52
N ALA A 581 -26.45 5.32 -16.45
CA ALA A 581 -26.95 6.68 -16.62
C ALA A 581 -28.09 7.07 -15.66
N ALA A 582 -28.65 6.13 -14.88
CA ALA A 582 -29.79 6.41 -14.00
C ALA A 582 -29.41 7.31 -12.80
N GLU A 583 -30.25 8.32 -12.52
CA GLU A 583 -30.23 9.11 -11.29
C GLU A 583 -30.54 8.24 -10.06
N THR A 584 -30.10 8.67 -8.88
CA THR A 584 -30.36 7.97 -7.62
C THR A 584 -31.38 8.69 -6.74
N ALA A 585 -32.10 7.93 -5.92
CA ALA A 585 -33.01 8.44 -4.91
C ALA A 585 -32.77 7.76 -3.56
N GLN A 586 -33.09 8.46 -2.47
CA GLN A 586 -33.00 7.95 -1.10
C GLN A 586 -34.39 7.88 -0.47
N THR A 587 -34.64 6.85 0.33
CA THR A 587 -35.87 6.66 1.10
C THR A 587 -35.59 5.73 2.29
N THR A 588 -36.59 5.53 3.15
CA THR A 588 -36.48 4.68 4.34
C THR A 588 -37.22 3.34 4.20
N TYR A 589 -36.87 2.40 5.09
CA TYR A 589 -37.64 1.21 5.43
C TYR A 589 -37.69 1.03 6.96
N THR A 590 -38.63 0.23 7.46
CA THR A 590 -38.78 -0.04 8.89
C THR A 590 -38.60 -1.52 9.18
N HIS A 591 -37.59 -1.87 9.97
CA HIS A 591 -37.31 -3.24 10.40
C HIS A 591 -37.33 -3.32 11.92
N ASN A 592 -38.14 -4.23 12.48
CA ASN A 592 -38.37 -4.40 13.92
C ASN A 592 -38.70 -3.10 14.68
N GLY A 593 -39.34 -2.14 14.01
CA GLY A 593 -39.75 -0.84 14.56
C GLY A 593 -38.68 0.27 14.48
N THR A 594 -37.47 -0.04 14.02
CA THR A 594 -36.41 0.93 13.75
C THR A 594 -36.45 1.36 12.28
N GLU A 595 -36.29 2.66 12.02
CA GLU A 595 -36.20 3.19 10.66
C GLU A 595 -34.74 3.21 10.16
N TYR A 596 -34.55 2.72 8.94
CA TYR A 596 -33.28 2.61 8.23
C TYR A 596 -33.39 3.28 6.85
N THR A 597 -32.27 3.69 6.25
CA THR A 597 -32.19 4.47 5.00
C THR A 597 -31.41 3.72 3.93
N TYR A 598 -31.88 3.78 2.68
CA TYR A 598 -31.16 3.24 1.52
C TYR A 598 -31.22 4.18 0.31
N GLN A 599 -30.32 3.95 -0.64
CA GLN A 599 -30.21 4.63 -1.93
C GLN A 599 -30.30 3.61 -3.09
N TYR A 600 -31.11 3.94 -4.10
CA TYR A 600 -31.36 3.10 -5.29
C TYR A 600 -31.28 3.91 -6.58
N ALA A 601 -31.19 3.23 -7.72
CA ALA A 601 -31.27 3.85 -9.03
C ALA A 601 -32.72 3.94 -9.53
N VAL A 602 -33.13 5.13 -9.96
CA VAL A 602 -34.51 5.43 -10.34
C VAL A 602 -34.83 4.85 -11.71
N GLY A 603 -35.95 4.12 -11.81
CA GLY A 603 -36.47 3.58 -13.07
C GLY A 603 -35.82 2.27 -13.56
N VAL A 604 -34.85 1.74 -12.82
CA VAL A 604 -34.27 0.40 -13.07
C VAL A 604 -35.33 -0.67 -12.79
N LYS A 605 -35.53 -1.58 -13.75
CA LYS A 605 -36.52 -2.66 -13.71
C LYS A 605 -35.95 -3.88 -13.01
N ASP A 606 -36.79 -4.55 -12.23
CA ASP A 606 -36.43 -5.83 -11.61
C ASP A 606 -36.22 -6.95 -12.65
N PRO A 607 -35.23 -7.82 -12.45
CA PRO A 607 -35.25 -9.16 -13.04
C PRO A 607 -36.39 -10.00 -12.43
N LYS A 608 -36.65 -11.18 -13.01
CA LYS A 608 -37.75 -12.06 -12.55
C LYS A 608 -37.61 -12.57 -11.11
N ASP A 609 -36.40 -12.48 -10.58
CA ASP A 609 -36.01 -13.00 -9.28
C ASP A 609 -34.86 -12.14 -8.77
N ILE A 610 -35.01 -11.62 -7.56
CA ILE A 610 -34.08 -10.71 -6.88
C ILE A 610 -33.51 -11.34 -5.60
N THR A 611 -33.72 -12.64 -5.37
CA THR A 611 -33.50 -13.27 -4.04
C THR A 611 -32.04 -13.61 -3.71
N GLY A 612 -31.14 -13.50 -4.66
CA GLY A 612 -29.70 -13.63 -4.42
C GLY A 612 -28.86 -13.47 -5.67
N GLY A 613 -27.57 -13.67 -5.49
CA GLY A 613 -26.55 -13.29 -6.46
C GLY A 613 -25.96 -11.90 -6.21
N TYR A 614 -25.89 -11.49 -4.93
CA TYR A 614 -25.35 -10.20 -4.51
C TYR A 614 -23.91 -10.31 -4.02
N LEU A 615 -23.10 -9.31 -4.37
CA LEU A 615 -21.83 -8.98 -3.75
C LEU A 615 -21.98 -7.62 -3.07
N VAL A 616 -21.60 -7.54 -1.79
CA VAL A 616 -21.84 -6.38 -0.92
C VAL A 616 -20.54 -6.07 -0.17
N GLU A 617 -20.22 -4.78 -0.01
CA GLU A 617 -19.07 -4.29 0.75
C GLU A 617 -19.59 -3.45 1.92
N LYS A 618 -19.10 -3.69 3.14
CA LYS A 618 -19.32 -2.77 4.26
C LYS A 618 -18.37 -1.59 4.07
N ASP A 619 -18.93 -0.39 3.91
CA ASP A 619 -18.18 0.84 3.63
C ASP A 619 -18.82 2.04 4.36
N GLY A 620 -18.19 2.48 5.44
CA GLY A 620 -18.54 3.71 6.16
C GLY A 620 -17.90 4.98 5.61
N ALA A 621 -16.94 4.88 4.69
CA ALA A 621 -16.05 5.97 4.26
C ALA A 621 -16.41 6.54 2.88
N TYR A 622 -16.65 5.70 1.86
CA TYR A 622 -16.77 6.13 0.46
C TYR A 622 -18.15 5.92 -0.18
N TYR A 623 -19.09 5.23 0.50
CA TYR A 623 -20.44 4.91 0.02
C TYR A 623 -21.21 6.08 -0.60
N ARG A 624 -20.91 7.32 -0.21
CA ARG A 624 -21.49 8.55 -0.79
C ARG A 624 -21.16 8.76 -2.27
N LYS A 625 -20.11 8.12 -2.78
CA LYS A 625 -19.73 8.08 -4.20
C LYS A 625 -20.49 7.00 -4.99
N GLU A 626 -21.09 6.04 -4.28
CA GLU A 626 -21.65 4.82 -4.86
C GLU A 626 -23.15 4.97 -5.16
N LYS A 627 -23.61 4.30 -6.21
CA LYS A 627 -25.02 4.39 -6.64
C LYS A 627 -25.99 3.73 -5.66
N CYS A 628 -25.62 2.59 -5.09
CA CYS A 628 -26.53 1.70 -4.39
C CYS A 628 -25.97 1.27 -3.03
N TRP A 629 -26.59 1.75 -1.96
CA TRP A 629 -26.16 1.47 -0.58
C TRP A 629 -27.35 1.46 0.37
N PHE A 630 -27.20 0.81 1.52
CA PHE A 630 -28.18 0.78 2.62
C PHE A 630 -27.48 0.87 3.97
N ASN A 631 -28.16 1.42 4.97
CA ASN A 631 -27.69 1.39 6.36
C ASN A 631 -28.38 0.28 7.17
N THR A 632 -27.76 -0.07 8.29
CA THR A 632 -28.14 -1.13 9.23
C THR A 632 -27.74 -0.71 10.64
N SER A 633 -28.13 -1.48 11.65
CA SER A 633 -27.70 -1.32 13.05
C SER A 633 -26.17 -1.38 13.28
N ILE A 634 -25.37 -1.84 12.31
CA ILE A 634 -23.89 -1.90 12.42
C ILE A 634 -23.17 -1.02 11.37
N GLY A 635 -23.89 -0.11 10.72
CA GLY A 635 -23.34 0.82 9.73
C GLY A 635 -23.82 0.57 8.30
N ILE A 636 -23.02 1.00 7.33
CA ILE A 636 -23.44 1.16 5.92
C ILE A 636 -22.79 0.10 5.04
N PHE A 637 -23.57 -0.39 4.07
CA PHE A 637 -23.20 -1.40 3.10
C PHE A 637 -23.52 -0.92 1.68
N VAL A 638 -22.59 -1.14 0.76
CA VAL A 638 -22.68 -0.81 -0.67
C VAL A 638 -22.89 -2.10 -1.45
N VAL A 639 -23.79 -2.10 -2.44
CA VAL A 639 -23.93 -3.25 -3.35
C VAL A 639 -22.93 -3.09 -4.50
N LYS A 640 -22.01 -4.06 -4.61
CA LYS A 640 -20.90 -4.08 -5.60
C LYS A 640 -21.16 -5.05 -6.76
N SER A 641 -22.15 -5.94 -6.62
CA SER A 641 -22.84 -6.58 -7.73
C SER A 641 -24.29 -6.88 -7.30
N PRO A 642 -25.31 -6.45 -8.05
CA PRO A 642 -25.20 -5.54 -9.19
C PRO A 642 -24.78 -4.13 -8.75
N GLU A 643 -23.88 -3.49 -9.51
CA GLU A 643 -23.41 -2.10 -9.26
C GLU A 643 -24.58 -1.09 -9.36
N VAL A 644 -25.70 -1.48 -10.01
CA VAL A 644 -26.94 -0.71 -10.10
C VAL A 644 -28.16 -1.55 -9.71
N THR A 645 -28.92 -1.13 -8.70
CA THR A 645 -30.12 -1.80 -8.18
C THR A 645 -31.41 -0.99 -8.38
N SER A 646 -32.52 -1.69 -8.59
CA SER A 646 -33.87 -1.15 -8.41
C SER A 646 -34.17 -0.85 -6.92
N GLN A 647 -35.29 -0.16 -6.67
CA GLN A 647 -35.81 0.03 -5.31
C GLN A 647 -36.10 -1.30 -4.58
N ASN A 648 -36.66 -2.29 -5.29
CA ASN A 648 -37.04 -3.57 -4.68
C ASN A 648 -35.81 -4.44 -4.39
N GLN A 649 -34.79 -4.38 -5.23
CA GLN A 649 -33.52 -5.11 -5.04
C GLN A 649 -32.76 -4.60 -3.82
N ILE A 650 -32.59 -3.28 -3.67
CA ILE A 650 -31.86 -2.72 -2.52
C ILE A 650 -32.64 -2.94 -1.21
N LEU A 651 -33.98 -2.81 -1.24
CA LEU A 651 -34.84 -3.06 -0.08
C LEU A 651 -34.71 -4.51 0.38
N TYR A 652 -34.83 -5.47 -0.55
CA TYR A 652 -34.68 -6.89 -0.24
C TYR A 652 -33.34 -7.18 0.44
N ILE A 653 -32.21 -6.78 -0.16
CA ILE A 653 -30.90 -7.11 0.40
C ILE A 653 -30.64 -6.39 1.73
N ALA A 654 -31.17 -5.18 1.92
CA ALA A 654 -31.11 -4.45 3.19
C ALA A 654 -31.91 -5.14 4.32
N GLU A 655 -33.09 -5.67 4.01
CA GLU A 655 -33.88 -6.50 4.93
C GLU A 655 -33.18 -7.83 5.25
N GLN A 656 -32.56 -8.49 4.26
CA GLN A 656 -31.78 -9.72 4.50
C GLN A 656 -30.57 -9.46 5.41
N PHE A 657 -29.80 -8.40 5.16
CA PHE A 657 -28.64 -8.05 5.98
C PHE A 657 -29.07 -7.68 7.41
N GLN A 658 -30.08 -6.84 7.60
CA GLN A 658 -30.53 -6.50 8.97
C GLN A 658 -31.09 -7.73 9.70
N THR A 659 -31.80 -8.64 9.01
CA THR A 659 -32.25 -9.91 9.60
C THR A 659 -31.06 -10.81 10.01
N ALA A 660 -30.01 -10.88 9.18
CA ALA A 660 -28.80 -11.63 9.50
C ALA A 660 -27.99 -11.02 10.67
N ILE A 661 -27.99 -9.68 10.78
CA ILE A 661 -27.40 -8.95 11.91
C ILE A 661 -28.18 -9.20 13.19
N ASP A 662 -29.52 -9.16 13.16
CA ASP A 662 -30.37 -9.50 14.31
C ASP A 662 -30.13 -10.96 14.75
N ALA A 663 -30.04 -11.92 13.82
CA ALA A 663 -29.72 -13.31 14.12
C ALA A 663 -28.33 -13.45 14.79
N MET A 664 -27.31 -12.81 14.23
CA MET A 664 -25.95 -12.78 14.77
C MET A 664 -25.89 -12.18 16.18
N GLN A 665 -26.62 -11.09 16.45
CA GLN A 665 -26.72 -10.48 17.78
C GLN A 665 -27.43 -11.39 18.80
N ASN A 666 -28.37 -12.22 18.34
CA ASN A 666 -28.97 -13.31 19.12
C ASN A 666 -28.09 -14.58 19.16
N ASN A 667 -26.85 -14.52 18.67
CA ASN A 667 -25.87 -15.60 18.60
C ASN A 667 -26.32 -16.81 17.74
N GLN A 668 -27.11 -16.55 16.68
CA GLN A 668 -27.63 -17.53 15.73
C GLN A 668 -26.96 -17.37 14.35
N PHE A 669 -26.60 -18.50 13.73
CA PHE A 669 -25.82 -18.58 12.50
C PHE A 669 -26.25 -19.78 11.66
N ASN A 670 -25.91 -19.78 10.36
CA ASN A 670 -26.12 -20.91 9.43
C ASN A 670 -27.59 -21.38 9.35
N LEU A 671 -28.54 -20.46 9.56
CA LEU A 671 -29.98 -20.67 9.47
C LEU A 671 -30.40 -20.80 7.99
N THR A 672 -31.40 -21.65 7.74
CA THR A 672 -31.89 -21.94 6.38
C THR A 672 -33.31 -21.41 6.13
N ASP A 673 -34.07 -21.17 7.19
CA ASP A 673 -35.44 -20.65 7.20
C ASP A 673 -35.51 -19.10 7.21
N GLN A 674 -34.47 -18.43 7.68
CA GLN A 674 -34.31 -16.97 7.63
C GLN A 674 -32.85 -16.57 7.33
N ALA A 675 -32.62 -15.30 6.99
CA ALA A 675 -31.28 -14.79 6.73
C ALA A 675 -30.39 -14.83 7.98
N SER A 676 -29.13 -15.24 7.79
CA SER A 676 -28.10 -15.29 8.84
C SER A 676 -26.71 -15.24 8.23
N PHE A 677 -25.69 -14.88 9.00
CA PHE A 677 -24.31 -15.04 8.54
C PHE A 677 -23.85 -16.49 8.66
N ASP A 678 -22.95 -16.91 7.78
CA ASP A 678 -22.15 -18.11 7.97
C ASP A 678 -21.12 -17.87 9.08
N LEU A 679 -21.11 -18.77 10.06
CA LEU A 679 -20.23 -18.68 11.22
C LEU A 679 -18.75 -18.86 10.84
N ASP A 680 -18.43 -19.70 9.86
CA ASP A 680 -17.04 -20.09 9.58
C ASP A 680 -16.29 -18.98 8.83
N SER A 681 -16.83 -18.50 7.71
CA SER A 681 -16.30 -17.36 6.95
C SER A 681 -16.23 -16.07 7.79
N LEU A 682 -17.27 -15.74 8.56
CA LEU A 682 -17.23 -14.57 9.46
C LEU A 682 -16.19 -14.73 10.58
N SER A 683 -16.01 -15.93 11.13
CA SER A 683 -14.98 -16.18 12.14
C SER A 683 -13.57 -16.17 11.56
N LYS A 684 -13.37 -16.62 10.31
CA LYS A 684 -12.08 -16.51 9.60
C LYS A 684 -11.75 -15.06 9.24
N SER A 685 -12.69 -14.31 8.68
CA SER A 685 -12.52 -12.88 8.37
C SER A 685 -12.24 -12.06 9.62
N TYR A 686 -12.95 -12.32 10.73
CA TYR A 686 -12.59 -11.77 12.03
C TYR A 686 -11.18 -12.20 12.45
N LEU A 687 -10.86 -13.50 12.44
CA LEU A 687 -9.58 -14.02 12.94
C LEU A 687 -8.37 -13.48 12.16
N VAL A 688 -8.40 -13.47 10.83
CA VAL A 688 -7.28 -12.98 10.00
C VAL A 688 -7.12 -11.46 10.17
N SER A 689 -8.24 -10.72 10.19
CA SER A 689 -8.21 -9.25 10.34
C SER A 689 -7.79 -8.81 11.75
N GLU A 690 -8.26 -9.50 12.78
CA GLU A 690 -7.83 -9.28 14.15
C GLU A 690 -6.36 -9.69 14.31
N PHE A 691 -5.96 -10.87 13.83
CA PHE A 691 -4.57 -11.33 13.90
C PHE A 691 -3.60 -10.33 13.27
N THR A 692 -3.83 -9.97 12.01
CA THR A 692 -3.00 -9.00 11.28
C THR A 692 -3.16 -7.55 11.75
N LYS A 693 -4.15 -7.23 12.60
CA LYS A 693 -4.60 -5.85 12.86
C LYS A 693 -4.85 -5.08 11.55
N ASN A 694 -5.75 -5.58 10.72
CA ASN A 694 -6.31 -4.77 9.64
C ASN A 694 -7.20 -3.67 10.24
N ILE A 695 -6.87 -2.41 9.97
CA ILE A 695 -7.58 -1.25 10.50
C ILE A 695 -8.90 -0.96 9.79
N ASP A 696 -9.01 -1.27 8.50
CA ASP A 696 -10.22 -1.02 7.73
C ASP A 696 -11.33 -2.05 8.07
N PHE A 697 -10.96 -3.21 8.62
CA PHE A 697 -11.86 -4.33 8.87
C PHE A 697 -13.11 -3.97 9.68
N PHE A 698 -14.25 -4.34 9.12
CA PHE A 698 -15.61 -4.08 9.61
C PHE A 698 -15.98 -2.59 9.70
N PHE A 699 -15.14 -1.68 9.18
CA PHE A 699 -15.47 -0.27 8.97
C PHE A 699 -15.62 0.05 7.48
N THR A 700 -14.63 -0.32 6.67
CA THR A 700 -14.61 -0.26 5.20
C THR A 700 -14.10 -1.58 4.61
N SER A 701 -14.10 -1.71 3.27
CA SER A 701 -13.35 -2.71 2.52
C SER A 701 -13.62 -4.18 2.88
N THR A 702 -14.72 -4.46 3.58
CA THR A 702 -15.06 -5.80 4.11
C THR A 702 -16.16 -6.39 3.27
N TYR A 703 -15.87 -7.47 2.54
CA TYR A 703 -16.78 -8.04 1.54
C TYR A 703 -17.65 -9.16 2.09
N PHE A 704 -18.84 -9.27 1.49
CA PHE A 704 -19.87 -10.25 1.80
C PHE A 704 -20.56 -10.68 0.51
N TYR A 705 -21.04 -11.92 0.44
CA TYR A 705 -21.91 -12.37 -0.65
C TYR A 705 -23.12 -13.17 -0.18
N LYS A 706 -24.19 -13.12 -0.98
CA LYS A 706 -25.40 -13.94 -0.79
C LYS A 706 -25.79 -14.55 -2.13
N ASP A 707 -25.62 -15.87 -2.27
CA ASP A 707 -26.13 -16.60 -3.43
C ASP A 707 -27.67 -16.70 -3.39
N LYS A 708 -28.25 -17.00 -4.56
CA LYS A 708 -29.69 -17.26 -4.75
C LYS A 708 -30.17 -18.60 -4.17
N SER A 709 -29.30 -19.60 -4.02
CA SER A 709 -29.68 -20.90 -3.44
C SER A 709 -29.77 -20.93 -1.91
N SER A 710 -29.31 -19.88 -1.22
CA SER A 710 -29.13 -19.86 0.23
C SER A 710 -29.64 -18.58 0.89
N ASN A 711 -30.12 -18.70 2.13
CA ASN A 711 -30.39 -17.55 3.02
C ASN A 711 -29.15 -17.14 3.83
N VAL A 712 -28.09 -17.95 3.79
CA VAL A 712 -26.82 -17.68 4.47
C VAL A 712 -26.01 -16.64 3.70
N ILE A 713 -25.48 -15.66 4.42
CA ILE A 713 -24.59 -14.60 3.92
C ILE A 713 -23.16 -14.92 4.36
N TYR A 714 -22.24 -15.03 3.40
CA TYR A 714 -20.84 -15.31 3.65
C TYR A 714 -20.07 -13.99 3.80
N ALA A 715 -19.06 -13.96 4.67
CA ALA A 715 -18.27 -12.77 4.98
C ALA A 715 -16.85 -12.92 4.43
N GLU A 716 -16.73 -12.95 3.11
CA GLU A 716 -15.50 -13.14 2.33
C GLU A 716 -15.73 -12.58 0.90
N PRO A 717 -14.69 -12.30 0.09
CA PRO A 717 -13.26 -12.45 0.34
C PRO A 717 -12.66 -11.39 1.26
N LEU A 718 -11.39 -11.59 1.63
CA LEU A 718 -10.55 -10.57 2.24
C LEU A 718 -10.13 -9.50 1.21
N TRP A 719 -10.00 -8.24 1.64
CA TRP A 719 -9.55 -7.11 0.83
C TRP A 719 -8.91 -5.99 1.71
N ASP A 720 -8.07 -5.13 1.12
CA ASP A 720 -7.27 -4.03 1.73
C ASP A 720 -6.51 -4.44 3.01
N PHE A 721 -5.33 -5.06 2.86
CA PHE A 721 -4.45 -5.40 3.99
C PHE A 721 -3.08 -4.71 3.92
N ASP A 722 -2.82 -3.83 2.96
CA ASP A 722 -1.56 -3.09 2.80
C ASP A 722 -1.18 -2.22 4.02
N GLY A 723 -2.17 -1.78 4.81
CA GLY A 723 -2.01 -1.09 6.09
C GLY A 723 -2.01 -1.97 7.35
N SER A 724 -1.82 -3.29 7.24
CA SER A 724 -1.86 -4.20 8.40
C SER A 724 -0.47 -4.41 9.07
N MET A 725 -0.38 -5.33 10.03
CA MET A 725 0.84 -5.84 10.68
C MET A 725 1.79 -4.77 11.26
N GLY A 726 1.22 -3.65 11.72
CA GLY A 726 1.91 -2.60 12.47
C GLY A 726 2.24 -1.31 11.71
N VAL A 727 1.93 -1.21 10.42
CA VAL A 727 2.36 -0.05 9.59
C VAL A 727 1.36 1.13 9.52
N ARG A 728 0.09 0.94 9.93
CA ARG A 728 -0.99 1.97 9.93
C ARG A 728 -1.72 2.02 11.29
N SER A 729 -2.42 3.12 11.60
CA SER A 729 -3.05 3.47 12.88
C SER A 729 -3.81 4.81 12.78
N ASP A 730 -4.89 4.86 12.00
CA ASP A 730 -5.75 6.03 11.71
C ASP A 730 -6.28 6.76 12.97
N ASP A 731 -6.32 6.11 14.14
CA ASP A 731 -6.77 6.68 15.41
C ASP A 731 -5.68 7.52 16.12
N GLY A 732 -4.45 7.51 15.63
CA GLY A 732 -3.27 8.09 16.30
C GLY A 732 -2.89 7.36 17.59
N GLY A 733 -3.44 6.17 17.84
CA GLY A 733 -3.31 5.44 19.08
C GLY A 733 -1.98 4.70 19.17
N ALA A 734 -1.15 5.05 20.15
CA ALA A 734 0.08 4.32 20.49
C ALA A 734 -0.16 2.81 20.80
N ASN A 735 -1.41 2.41 21.05
CA ASN A 735 -1.84 1.03 21.25
C ASN A 735 -1.94 0.21 19.95
N PHE A 736 -2.18 0.84 18.79
CA PHE A 736 -2.27 0.11 17.53
C PHE A 736 -0.91 -0.48 17.14
N LYS A 737 0.15 0.32 17.26
CA LYS A 737 1.56 -0.06 16.99
C LYS A 737 2.09 -1.21 17.89
N LYS A 738 1.44 -1.51 19.02
CA LYS A 738 1.79 -2.67 19.86
C LYS A 738 1.37 -3.97 19.15
N TYR A 739 2.08 -5.09 19.38
CA TYR A 739 1.58 -6.41 18.96
C TYR A 739 0.34 -6.86 19.77
N SER A 740 0.08 -6.23 20.91
CA SER A 740 -0.86 -6.70 21.93
C SER A 740 -2.14 -5.83 22.04
N ASP A 741 -3.07 -6.29 22.87
CA ASP A 741 -4.06 -5.58 23.70
C ASP A 741 -5.01 -4.53 23.08
N TYR A 742 -4.96 -4.37 21.76
CA TYR A 742 -5.85 -3.55 20.95
C TYR A 742 -6.41 -4.41 19.80
N ALA A 743 -7.74 -4.39 19.64
CA ALA A 743 -8.46 -5.11 18.61
C ALA A 743 -8.60 -4.28 17.33
N ALA A 744 -8.76 -4.92 16.16
CA ALA A 744 -9.21 -4.24 14.95
C ALA A 744 -10.55 -3.51 15.21
N PRO A 745 -10.93 -2.45 14.46
CA PRO A 745 -12.15 -1.67 14.78
C PRO A 745 -13.47 -2.47 14.82
N GLY A 746 -13.57 -3.58 14.09
CA GLY A 746 -14.65 -4.57 14.23
C GLY A 746 -14.46 -5.65 15.30
N GLY A 747 -13.24 -5.84 15.81
CA GLY A 747 -12.81 -6.97 16.61
C GLY A 747 -13.44 -7.03 17.99
N ASP A 748 -13.56 -5.91 18.71
CA ASP A 748 -14.25 -5.89 20.01
C ASP A 748 -15.75 -6.23 19.88
N TYR A 749 -16.39 -5.79 18.78
CA TYR A 749 -17.79 -6.12 18.51
C TYR A 749 -17.97 -7.61 18.17
N LEU A 750 -17.21 -8.15 17.21
CA LEU A 750 -17.36 -9.55 16.81
C LEU A 750 -16.88 -10.52 17.89
N SER A 751 -15.83 -10.18 18.64
CA SER A 751 -15.36 -10.97 19.79
C SER A 751 -16.31 -10.94 21.00
N SER A 752 -17.33 -10.06 21.02
CA SER A 752 -18.38 -10.08 22.04
C SER A 752 -19.41 -11.18 21.82
N ILE A 753 -19.52 -11.70 20.59
CA ILE A 753 -20.52 -12.70 20.19
C ILE A 753 -19.96 -14.12 20.47
N PRO A 754 -20.56 -14.89 21.41
CA PRO A 754 -19.95 -16.13 21.92
C PRO A 754 -19.57 -17.18 20.87
N SER A 755 -20.40 -17.36 19.83
CA SER A 755 -20.12 -18.35 18.77
C SER A 755 -18.92 -17.94 17.91
N ILE A 756 -18.81 -16.65 17.53
CA ILE A 756 -17.70 -16.15 16.70
C ILE A 756 -16.39 -16.25 17.50
N TRP A 757 -16.39 -15.78 18.75
CA TRP A 757 -15.25 -15.89 19.64
C TRP A 757 -14.77 -17.35 19.80
N LYS A 758 -15.70 -18.27 20.07
CA LYS A 758 -15.37 -19.70 20.23
C LYS A 758 -14.86 -20.31 18.92
N ARG A 759 -15.45 -19.98 17.77
CA ARG A 759 -15.03 -20.52 16.48
C ARG A 759 -13.65 -19.99 16.06
N ALA A 760 -13.35 -18.71 16.32
CA ALA A 760 -12.02 -18.16 16.13
C ALA A 760 -10.97 -18.81 17.06
N GLN A 761 -11.31 -19.10 18.32
CA GLN A 761 -10.46 -19.89 19.23
C GLN A 761 -10.18 -21.31 18.69
N GLU A 762 -11.17 -21.95 18.04
CA GLU A 762 -10.99 -23.27 17.42
C GLU A 762 -10.07 -23.21 16.20
N ILE A 763 -10.32 -22.30 15.26
CA ILE A 763 -9.53 -22.13 14.02
C ILE A 763 -8.08 -21.75 14.36
N TRP A 764 -7.85 -20.87 15.36
CA TRP A 764 -6.49 -20.54 15.79
C TRP A 764 -5.72 -21.77 16.29
N LYS A 765 -6.36 -22.61 17.11
CA LYS A 765 -5.72 -23.77 17.74
C LYS A 765 -5.53 -24.96 16.80
N GLN A 766 -6.40 -25.10 15.80
CA GLN A 766 -6.38 -26.22 14.85
C GLN A 766 -5.54 -25.90 13.62
N ASP A 767 -5.67 -24.67 13.09
CA ASP A 767 -5.19 -24.31 11.76
C ASP A 767 -4.14 -23.20 11.81
N LEU A 768 -4.49 -22.01 12.32
CA LEU A 768 -3.67 -20.81 12.10
C LEU A 768 -2.38 -20.74 12.95
N SER A 769 -2.38 -21.18 14.22
CA SER A 769 -1.15 -21.24 15.02
C SER A 769 -0.13 -22.24 14.44
N PRO A 770 -0.51 -23.48 14.06
CA PRO A 770 0.36 -24.37 13.29
C PRO A 770 0.89 -23.76 11.99
N LEU A 771 0.06 -23.05 11.21
CA LEU A 771 0.51 -22.35 10.00
C LEU A 771 1.51 -21.23 10.30
N MET A 772 1.26 -20.40 11.31
CA MET A 772 2.20 -19.34 11.70
C MET A 772 3.55 -19.90 12.11
N ALA A 773 3.57 -20.93 12.98
CA ALA A 773 4.80 -21.49 13.52
C ALA A 773 5.61 -22.35 12.53
N ASN A 774 4.94 -23.10 11.64
CA ASN A 774 5.62 -24.07 10.75
C ASN A 774 5.76 -23.57 9.30
N VAL A 775 4.91 -22.64 8.87
CA VAL A 775 4.89 -22.10 7.49
C VAL A 775 5.39 -20.66 7.47
N VAL A 776 4.63 -19.71 8.01
CA VAL A 776 4.89 -18.26 7.83
C VAL A 776 6.24 -17.85 8.44
N LEU A 777 6.49 -18.28 9.68
CA LEU A 777 7.77 -18.09 10.40
C LEU A 777 8.72 -19.28 10.21
N GLY A 778 8.38 -20.21 9.31
CA GLY A 778 9.12 -21.43 9.03
C GLY A 778 10.32 -21.24 8.09
N GLY A 779 10.91 -22.37 7.67
CA GLY A 779 12.01 -22.37 6.70
C GLY A 779 11.58 -21.92 5.30
N THR A 780 12.53 -21.42 4.50
CA THR A 780 12.30 -20.79 3.19
C THR A 780 11.45 -21.57 2.18
N SER A 781 11.40 -22.91 2.27
CA SER A 781 10.59 -23.77 1.40
C SER A 781 9.29 -24.26 2.05
N ALA A 782 8.90 -23.72 3.20
CA ALA A 782 7.66 -24.09 3.86
C ALA A 782 6.44 -23.51 3.12
N VAL A 783 5.39 -24.32 3.08
CA VAL A 783 4.11 -24.06 2.43
C VAL A 783 3.01 -24.76 3.23
N GLY A 784 1.79 -24.20 3.22
CA GLY A 784 0.61 -24.82 3.79
C GLY A 784 0.16 -26.09 3.05
N SER A 785 -0.81 -26.79 3.63
CA SER A 785 -1.38 -28.04 3.10
C SER A 785 -2.23 -27.85 1.84
N ASN A 786 -2.87 -26.69 1.69
CA ASN A 786 -3.68 -26.33 0.52
C ASN A 786 -2.83 -25.69 -0.59
N GLY A 787 -1.61 -25.23 -0.25
CA GLY A 787 -0.61 -24.79 -1.21
C GLY A 787 -0.58 -23.28 -1.47
N TYR A 788 -1.33 -22.49 -0.70
CA TYR A 788 -1.42 -21.03 -0.87
C TYR A 788 -0.42 -20.29 0.01
N LEU A 789 -0.46 -20.54 1.33
CA LEU A 789 0.36 -19.80 2.28
C LEU A 789 1.81 -20.31 2.29
N HIS A 790 2.77 -19.41 2.17
CA HIS A 790 4.21 -19.71 2.21
C HIS A 790 4.93 -19.01 3.38
N SER A 791 6.23 -19.33 3.57
CA SER A 791 7.08 -18.60 4.51
C SER A 791 7.34 -17.15 4.08
N LEU A 792 7.54 -16.24 5.05
CA LEU A 792 7.98 -14.87 4.78
C LEU A 792 9.28 -14.83 3.96
N ALA A 793 10.18 -15.79 4.20
CA ALA A 793 11.42 -15.94 3.45
C ALA A 793 11.20 -16.36 1.99
N TYR A 794 10.15 -17.12 1.67
CA TYR A 794 9.75 -17.40 0.29
C TYR A 794 9.31 -16.12 -0.42
N TYR A 795 8.33 -15.40 0.14
CA TYR A 795 7.79 -14.17 -0.45
C TYR A 795 8.87 -13.09 -0.63
N ARG A 796 9.72 -12.91 0.39
CA ARG A 796 10.91 -12.05 0.32
C ARG A 796 11.80 -12.41 -0.87
N ASN A 797 12.07 -13.70 -1.08
CA ASN A 797 12.94 -14.15 -2.17
C ASN A 797 12.30 -14.02 -3.55
N GLN A 798 10.98 -13.84 -3.66
CA GLN A 798 10.35 -13.38 -4.91
C GLN A 798 10.67 -11.90 -5.15
N ILE A 799 10.33 -11.01 -4.20
CA ILE A 799 10.26 -9.57 -4.49
C ILE A 799 11.53 -8.76 -4.18
N SER A 800 12.41 -9.21 -3.27
CA SER A 800 13.44 -8.35 -2.65
C SER A 800 14.47 -7.76 -3.63
N VAL A 801 14.69 -8.41 -4.77
CA VAL A 801 15.63 -7.91 -5.80
C VAL A 801 14.99 -6.76 -6.58
N SER A 802 13.72 -6.89 -6.97
CA SER A 802 12.97 -5.80 -7.63
C SER A 802 12.73 -4.63 -6.68
N GLN A 803 12.61 -4.88 -5.37
CA GLN A 803 12.52 -3.81 -4.36
C GLN A 803 13.74 -2.88 -4.32
N VAL A 804 14.92 -3.31 -4.79
CA VAL A 804 16.08 -2.41 -4.96
C VAL A 804 15.80 -1.36 -6.04
N ALA A 805 15.11 -1.73 -7.12
CA ALA A 805 14.73 -0.81 -8.20
C ALA A 805 13.52 0.06 -7.81
N ASN A 806 12.52 -0.54 -7.16
CA ASN A 806 11.37 0.18 -6.60
C ASN A 806 11.84 1.23 -5.57
N GLN A 807 12.71 0.87 -4.62
CA GLN A 807 13.28 1.80 -3.64
C GLN A 807 14.16 2.89 -4.30
N ALA A 808 14.98 2.54 -5.29
CA ALA A 808 15.79 3.55 -5.99
C ALA A 808 14.91 4.62 -6.66
N LEU A 809 13.88 4.20 -7.40
CA LEU A 809 13.09 5.11 -8.24
C LEU A 809 11.89 5.76 -7.54
N PHE A 810 11.26 5.11 -6.57
CA PHE A 810 10.10 5.65 -5.85
C PHE A 810 10.43 6.01 -4.40
N GLY A 811 11.31 5.25 -3.76
CA GLY A 811 11.67 5.41 -2.35
C GLY A 811 10.99 4.34 -1.48
N ILE A 812 10.82 4.61 -0.20
CA ILE A 812 9.91 3.87 0.67
C ILE A 812 8.94 4.91 1.23
N SER A 813 7.65 4.78 0.90
CA SER A 813 6.58 5.62 1.47
C SER A 813 5.96 4.92 2.68
N HIS A 814 5.06 5.60 3.36
CA HIS A 814 4.26 5.09 4.47
C HIS A 814 2.93 5.81 4.58
N PHE A 815 2.03 5.27 5.38
CA PHE A 815 0.80 5.96 5.76
C PHE A 815 1.13 7.17 6.66
N GLY A 816 0.50 8.31 6.35
CA GLY A 816 0.99 9.63 6.76
C GLY A 816 0.89 9.96 8.26
N ASN A 817 0.23 9.13 9.07
CA ASN A 817 -0.01 9.37 10.49
C ASN A 817 0.88 8.47 11.39
N GLU A 818 1.74 7.62 10.82
CA GLU A 818 2.09 6.34 11.45
C GLU A 818 3.59 6.03 11.66
N PHE A 819 3.97 4.76 11.51
CA PHE A 819 5.32 4.22 11.71
C PHE A 819 6.23 4.74 10.60
N ALA A 820 7.35 5.37 10.96
CA ALA A 820 8.34 5.80 9.99
C ALA A 820 9.06 4.55 9.45
N PRO A 821 8.99 4.25 8.15
CA PRO A 821 9.52 3.01 7.62
C PRO A 821 11.04 3.04 7.72
N TYR A 822 11.63 1.90 8.07
CA TYR A 822 13.08 1.81 8.15
C TYR A 822 13.73 2.09 6.79
N SER A 823 14.97 2.58 6.81
CA SER A 823 15.68 3.10 5.64
C SER A 823 15.92 2.13 4.46
N THR A 824 15.62 0.83 4.63
CA THR A 824 15.80 -0.20 3.60
C THR A 824 14.67 -1.22 3.66
N TYR A 825 14.36 -1.81 2.50
CA TYR A 825 13.42 -2.94 2.41
C TYR A 825 13.73 -4.06 3.44
N GLU A 826 15.00 -4.43 3.62
CA GLU A 826 15.38 -5.52 4.53
C GLU A 826 15.02 -5.21 5.99
N GLN A 827 15.20 -3.98 6.45
CA GLN A 827 14.83 -3.60 7.83
C GLN A 827 13.32 -3.67 8.05
N ASN A 828 12.50 -3.29 7.06
CA ASN A 828 11.05 -3.41 7.13
C ASN A 828 10.57 -4.87 7.03
N TYR A 829 11.23 -5.70 6.22
CA TYR A 829 11.01 -7.15 6.22
C TYR A 829 11.30 -7.77 7.60
N GLN A 830 12.44 -7.44 8.22
CA GLN A 830 12.78 -7.95 9.56
C GLN A 830 11.82 -7.41 10.64
N TYR A 831 11.27 -6.20 10.48
CA TYR A 831 10.17 -5.70 11.32
C TYR A 831 8.91 -6.57 11.19
N MET A 832 8.47 -6.87 9.96
CA MET A 832 7.29 -7.72 9.69
C MET A 832 7.45 -9.13 10.29
N VAL A 833 8.64 -9.74 10.17
CA VAL A 833 8.99 -11.04 10.78
C VAL A 833 8.87 -10.97 12.31
N ASN A 834 9.46 -9.95 12.93
CA ASN A 834 9.39 -9.77 14.39
C ASN A 834 7.95 -9.52 14.86
N TRP A 835 7.20 -8.65 14.17
CA TRP A 835 5.81 -8.32 14.51
C TRP A 835 4.92 -9.56 14.47
N LEU A 836 4.99 -10.34 13.39
CA LEU A 836 4.22 -11.58 13.25
C LEU A 836 4.64 -12.64 14.28
N THR A 837 5.92 -12.69 14.67
CA THR A 837 6.39 -13.54 15.76
C THR A 837 5.74 -13.14 17.09
N TRP A 838 5.83 -11.87 17.48
CA TRP A 838 5.25 -11.38 18.74
C TRP A 838 3.73 -11.51 18.77
N ARG A 839 3.04 -11.22 17.65
CA ARG A 839 1.59 -11.35 17.51
C ARG A 839 1.15 -12.80 17.63
N THR A 840 1.89 -13.75 17.03
CA THR A 840 1.64 -15.21 17.18
C THR A 840 1.75 -15.64 18.63
N GLU A 841 2.81 -15.22 19.33
CA GLU A 841 3.02 -15.54 20.74
C GLU A 841 1.94 -14.93 21.65
N TRP A 842 1.53 -13.68 21.41
CA TRP A 842 0.41 -13.08 22.14
C TRP A 842 -0.90 -13.82 21.87
N PHE A 843 -1.21 -14.18 20.62
CA PHE A 843 -2.41 -14.94 20.27
C PHE A 843 -2.45 -16.33 20.91
N ASN A 844 -1.31 -17.03 20.95
CA ASN A 844 -1.17 -18.30 21.64
C ASN A 844 -1.60 -18.17 23.11
N ARG A 845 -1.18 -17.10 23.82
CA ARG A 845 -1.59 -16.83 25.21
C ARG A 845 -3.05 -16.35 25.32
N TYR A 846 -3.46 -15.42 24.47
CA TYR A 846 -4.79 -14.80 24.43
C TYR A 846 -5.91 -15.84 24.25
N PHE A 847 -5.67 -16.86 23.41
CA PHE A 847 -6.60 -17.95 23.20
C PHE A 847 -6.32 -19.22 24.03
N ALA A 848 -5.16 -19.39 24.67
CA ALA A 848 -4.91 -20.52 25.58
C ALA A 848 -5.92 -20.56 26.74
N ASN A 849 -6.25 -19.38 27.28
CA ASN A 849 -7.22 -19.23 28.36
C ASN A 849 -8.64 -19.59 27.88
N ALA A 850 -9.35 -20.36 28.70
CA ALA A 850 -10.69 -20.88 28.38
C ALA A 850 -11.81 -19.82 28.54
N GLU A 851 -11.57 -18.86 29.43
CA GLU A 851 -12.29 -17.58 29.50
C GLU A 851 -11.42 -16.53 28.76
N LYS A 852 -12.01 -15.41 28.30
CA LYS A 852 -11.22 -14.33 27.67
C LYS A 852 -10.06 -13.98 28.59
N ALA A 853 -8.82 -14.07 28.10
CA ALA A 853 -7.63 -13.84 28.91
C ALA A 853 -7.79 -12.53 29.70
N GLU A 854 -7.63 -12.62 31.03
CA GLU A 854 -7.88 -11.47 31.90
C GLU A 854 -7.04 -10.28 31.40
N LYS A 855 -7.67 -9.10 31.31
CA LYS A 855 -6.96 -7.91 30.83
C LYS A 855 -6.04 -7.39 31.92
N HIS A 856 -4.90 -8.05 32.04
CA HIS A 856 -3.81 -7.69 32.93
C HIS A 856 -3.40 -6.24 32.67
N THR A 857 -3.23 -5.46 33.75
CA THR A 857 -2.85 -4.06 33.61
C THR A 857 -1.40 -3.94 33.13
N SER A 858 -1.17 -3.01 32.22
CA SER A 858 0.14 -2.43 31.94
C SER A 858 0.32 -1.07 32.62
N ASN A 859 -0.71 -0.53 33.27
CA ASN A 859 -0.73 0.81 33.87
C ASN A 859 -0.40 0.75 35.36
N TYR A 860 0.62 1.51 35.77
CA TYR A 860 1.03 1.71 37.16
C TYR A 860 1.43 3.18 37.37
N ASP A 861 0.90 3.81 38.41
CA ASP A 861 1.15 5.23 38.74
C ASP A 861 1.00 6.18 37.52
N GLU A 862 -0.17 6.11 36.89
CA GLU A 862 -0.58 6.81 35.65
C GLU A 862 0.32 6.56 34.41
N THR A 863 1.28 5.63 34.49
CA THR A 863 2.23 5.30 33.42
C THR A 863 1.91 3.94 32.79
N ASP A 864 1.82 3.89 31.46
CA ASP A 864 1.63 2.64 30.69
C ASP A 864 2.97 1.99 30.33
N TYR A 865 3.25 0.84 30.96
CA TYR A 865 4.43 0.02 30.75
C TYR A 865 4.31 -0.98 29.60
N GLY A 866 3.21 -1.00 28.85
CA GLY A 866 2.90 -2.02 27.82
C GLY A 866 3.84 -2.06 26.60
N LEU A 867 4.83 -1.16 26.53
CA LEU A 867 5.93 -1.23 25.56
C LEU A 867 7.13 -2.06 26.07
N VAL A 868 7.23 -2.28 27.39
CA VAL A 868 8.34 -2.99 28.04
C VAL A 868 7.91 -4.18 28.91
N TYR A 869 6.61 -4.29 29.21
CA TYR A 869 6.01 -5.26 30.11
C TYR A 869 4.84 -5.99 29.44
N ASP A 870 4.87 -7.33 29.47
CA ASP A 870 3.78 -8.25 29.15
C ASP A 870 3.64 -9.17 30.36
N TYR A 871 2.52 -9.07 31.09
CA TYR A 871 2.30 -9.80 32.36
C TYR A 871 2.61 -11.30 32.21
N ASN A 872 2.14 -11.92 31.13
CA ASN A 872 2.26 -13.37 30.95
C ASN A 872 3.70 -13.77 30.64
N TYR A 873 4.37 -13.05 29.72
CA TYR A 873 5.79 -13.27 29.45
C TYR A 873 6.63 -13.12 30.73
N TYR A 874 6.34 -12.08 31.53
CA TYR A 874 7.07 -11.82 32.76
C TYR A 874 6.89 -12.93 33.81
N VAL A 875 5.66 -13.37 34.11
CA VAL A 875 5.46 -14.46 35.09
C VAL A 875 5.94 -15.83 34.60
N GLU A 876 5.95 -16.07 33.29
CA GLU A 876 6.47 -17.30 32.68
C GLU A 876 8.00 -17.38 32.78
N ASN A 877 8.70 -16.28 32.51
CA ASN A 877 10.17 -16.22 32.57
C ASN A 877 10.70 -15.95 34.00
N HIS A 878 9.87 -15.38 34.87
CA HIS A 878 10.19 -15.07 36.28
C HIS A 878 9.17 -15.68 37.26
N PRO A 879 9.07 -17.03 37.33
CA PRO A 879 8.13 -17.70 38.23
C PRO A 879 8.37 -17.37 39.71
N GLU A 880 9.58 -16.93 40.09
CA GLU A 880 9.89 -16.40 41.43
C GLU A 880 9.03 -15.19 41.83
N VAL A 881 8.53 -14.41 40.87
CA VAL A 881 7.65 -13.26 41.11
C VAL A 881 6.29 -13.72 41.60
N THR A 882 5.69 -14.72 40.93
CA THR A 882 4.40 -15.26 41.38
C THR A 882 4.49 -15.97 42.74
N ALA A 883 5.67 -16.54 43.06
CA ALA A 883 5.95 -17.07 44.39
C ALA A 883 6.15 -15.98 45.46
N ALA A 884 6.43 -14.73 45.08
CA ALA A 884 6.66 -13.60 45.97
C ALA A 884 5.41 -12.73 46.19
N VAL A 885 4.63 -12.44 45.14
CA VAL A 885 3.45 -11.54 45.19
C VAL A 885 2.12 -12.17 44.74
N GLY A 886 2.14 -13.43 44.28
CA GLY A 886 0.94 -14.09 43.75
C GLY A 886 0.68 -13.77 42.27
N THR A 887 -0.55 -13.98 41.83
CA THR A 887 -1.00 -13.82 40.43
C THR A 887 -1.94 -12.61 40.25
N ASP A 888 -1.85 -11.63 41.14
CA ASP A 888 -2.61 -10.38 41.02
C ASP A 888 -1.88 -9.44 40.05
N SER A 889 -2.60 -8.94 39.05
CA SER A 889 -1.98 -8.17 37.95
C SER A 889 -1.33 -6.87 38.43
N ASP A 890 -1.97 -6.17 39.35
CA ASP A 890 -1.49 -4.89 39.87
C ASP A 890 -0.25 -5.13 40.75
N ALA A 891 -0.27 -6.19 41.57
CA ALA A 891 0.86 -6.59 42.41
C ALA A 891 2.07 -7.07 41.60
N VAL A 892 1.87 -7.83 40.52
CA VAL A 892 2.96 -8.30 39.65
C VAL A 892 3.57 -7.15 38.85
N LEU A 893 2.76 -6.22 38.31
CA LEU A 893 3.27 -5.01 37.66
C LEU A 893 4.01 -4.09 38.66
N ALA A 894 3.44 -3.88 39.85
CA ALA A 894 4.09 -3.12 40.91
C ALA A 894 5.43 -3.76 41.31
N TYR A 895 5.50 -5.09 41.41
CA TYR A 895 6.74 -5.80 41.67
C TYR A 895 7.77 -5.56 40.56
N PHE A 896 7.38 -5.66 39.29
CA PHE A 896 8.25 -5.38 38.14
C PHE A 896 8.85 -3.96 38.21
N VAL A 897 7.99 -2.94 38.33
CA VAL A 897 8.39 -1.53 38.32
C VAL A 897 9.31 -1.20 39.50
N GLN A 898 9.03 -1.74 40.69
CA GLN A 898 9.77 -1.41 41.92
C GLN A 898 11.07 -2.21 42.09
N ASN A 899 11.13 -3.49 41.66
CA ASN A 899 12.21 -4.41 42.03
C ASN A 899 13.07 -4.87 40.84
N ASP A 900 12.54 -4.82 39.62
CA ASP A 900 13.09 -5.56 38.48
C ASP A 900 13.54 -4.65 37.34
N MET A 901 12.82 -3.54 37.11
CA MET A 901 13.32 -2.42 36.31
C MET A 901 14.68 -1.88 36.83
N PRO A 902 14.90 -1.67 38.15
CA PRO A 902 16.22 -1.29 38.67
C PRO A 902 17.31 -2.36 38.49
N ARG A 903 16.95 -3.59 38.15
CA ARG A 903 17.87 -4.73 37.95
C ARG A 903 18.14 -5.05 36.47
N GLY A 904 17.44 -4.42 35.52
CA GLY A 904 17.56 -4.72 34.10
C GLY A 904 16.92 -6.06 33.71
N VAL A 905 15.86 -6.48 34.41
CA VAL A 905 15.10 -7.71 34.11
C VAL A 905 14.17 -7.49 32.91
N ARG A 906 14.26 -8.36 31.91
CA ARG A 906 13.38 -8.34 30.73
C ARG A 906 11.98 -8.82 31.09
N ALA A 907 10.97 -7.99 30.85
CA ALA A 907 9.56 -8.31 31.16
C ALA A 907 8.64 -8.31 29.94
N SER A 908 9.18 -8.26 28.72
CA SER A 908 8.42 -8.45 27.48
C SER A 908 9.29 -9.03 26.36
N LEU A 909 8.64 -9.50 25.29
CA LEU A 909 9.35 -9.87 24.06
C LEU A 909 9.94 -8.65 23.33
N ASN A 910 9.32 -7.46 23.42
CA ASN A 910 9.71 -6.26 22.68
C ASN A 910 10.97 -5.54 23.20
N PHE A 911 11.24 -5.62 24.50
CA PHE A 911 12.24 -4.78 25.14
C PHE A 911 13.23 -5.58 25.98
N ASP A 912 14.44 -5.76 25.46
CA ASP A 912 15.58 -6.25 26.24
C ASP A 912 16.45 -5.06 26.69
N PRO A 913 16.47 -4.71 27.99
CA PRO A 913 17.24 -3.57 28.49
C PRO A 913 18.75 -3.74 28.28
N ALA A 914 19.26 -4.97 28.27
CA ALA A 914 20.69 -5.24 28.09
C ALA A 914 21.08 -5.06 26.61
N THR A 915 20.28 -5.58 25.68
CA THR A 915 20.51 -5.34 24.24
C THR A 915 20.33 -3.87 23.87
N TYR A 916 19.31 -3.20 24.42
CA TYR A 916 19.06 -1.78 24.18
C TYR A 916 20.24 -0.92 24.66
N LYS A 917 20.76 -1.17 25.88
CA LYS A 917 21.99 -0.54 26.39
C LYS A 917 23.21 -0.83 25.52
N ALA A 918 23.38 -2.06 25.05
CA ALA A 918 24.52 -2.44 24.22
C ALA A 918 24.49 -1.78 22.82
N ARG A 919 23.29 -1.48 22.29
CA ARG A 919 23.08 -0.89 20.97
C ARG A 919 23.27 0.63 20.95
N TYR A 920 22.88 1.32 22.02
CA TYR A 920 22.82 2.78 22.06
C TYR A 920 23.90 3.37 22.97
N ALA A 921 25.07 3.66 22.39
CA ALA A 921 26.24 4.19 23.10
C ALA A 921 26.00 5.58 23.73
N ASP A 922 25.06 6.37 23.19
CA ASP A 922 24.58 7.62 23.76
C ASP A 922 23.81 7.38 25.07
N LEU A 923 22.91 6.39 25.09
CA LEU A 923 22.16 6.00 26.29
C LEU A 923 23.07 5.32 27.32
N ALA A 924 24.04 4.51 26.85
CA ALA A 924 25.08 3.93 27.70
C ALA A 924 25.93 5.01 28.40
N ALA A 925 26.26 6.10 27.71
CA ALA A 925 26.97 7.24 28.28
C ALA A 925 26.09 8.12 29.19
N ALA A 926 24.79 8.24 28.90
CA ALA A 926 23.86 9.07 29.66
C ALA A 926 23.35 8.40 30.96
N PHE A 927 23.08 7.10 30.92
CA PHE A 927 22.43 6.36 32.02
C PHE A 927 23.37 5.40 32.76
N GLY A 928 24.45 4.92 32.12
CA GLY A 928 25.37 3.95 32.73
C GLY A 928 24.64 2.69 33.20
N ASP A 929 24.71 2.38 34.49
CA ASP A 929 24.04 1.23 35.11
C ASP A 929 22.65 1.55 35.71
N ASN A 930 22.09 2.73 35.44
CA ASN A 930 20.70 3.05 35.80
C ASN A 930 19.72 2.37 34.84
N TRP A 931 19.44 1.08 35.09
CA TRP A 931 18.57 0.25 34.26
C TRP A 931 17.17 0.86 34.05
N THR A 932 16.55 1.40 35.11
CA THR A 932 15.23 2.06 35.06
C THR A 932 15.14 3.12 33.97
N SER A 933 16.20 3.90 33.75
CA SER A 933 16.22 4.96 32.72
C SER A 933 16.21 4.42 31.29
N TYR A 934 16.64 3.19 31.03
CA TYR A 934 16.53 2.59 29.69
C TYR A 934 15.08 2.24 29.34
N TYR A 935 14.31 1.68 30.29
CA TYR A 935 12.87 1.46 30.11
C TYR A 935 12.13 2.80 29.94
N GLN A 936 12.38 3.76 30.83
CA GLN A 936 11.76 5.09 30.75
C GLN A 936 12.09 5.79 29.43
N HIS A 937 13.34 5.72 28.98
CA HIS A 937 13.73 6.24 27.68
C HIS A 937 12.98 5.53 26.56
N TYR A 938 12.90 4.19 26.55
CA TYR A 938 12.20 3.45 25.51
C TYR A 938 10.71 3.78 25.45
N MET A 939 10.02 3.78 26.59
CA MET A 939 8.59 4.10 26.67
C MET A 939 8.26 5.56 26.29
N THR A 940 9.16 6.50 26.53
CA THR A 940 8.91 7.94 26.33
C THR A 940 9.43 8.46 24.99
N TYR A 941 10.55 7.91 24.51
CA TYR A 941 11.28 8.38 23.32
C TYR A 941 11.64 7.21 22.41
N GLY A 942 12.38 6.21 22.90
CA GLY A 942 13.01 5.19 22.08
C GLY A 942 12.08 4.39 21.17
N PHE A 943 10.86 4.08 21.60
CA PHE A 943 9.85 3.44 20.76
C PHE A 943 9.31 4.38 19.66
N TYR A 944 9.17 5.68 19.96
CA TYR A 944 8.74 6.71 19.02
C TYR A 944 9.90 7.28 18.16
N GLU A 945 11.15 6.97 18.52
CA GLU A 945 12.37 7.18 17.75
C GLU A 945 12.79 5.89 16.97
N ASP A 946 11.88 4.91 16.88
CA ASP A 946 12.04 3.61 16.19
C ASP A 946 13.33 2.84 16.57
N ARG A 947 13.85 3.05 17.78
CA ARG A 947 15.08 2.42 18.29
C ARG A 947 14.85 0.95 18.63
N THR A 948 15.38 0.04 17.83
CA THR A 948 15.29 -1.41 18.05
C THR A 948 15.82 -1.84 19.43
N ALA A 949 15.00 -2.55 20.21
CA ALA A 949 15.32 -2.97 21.58
C ALA A 949 15.50 -4.50 21.78
N ILE A 950 15.63 -5.25 20.68
CA ILE A 950 16.04 -6.66 20.63
C ILE A 950 17.11 -6.89 19.57
#